data_AF-A0A4R1YZ79-F1
#
_entry.id   AF-A0A4R1YZ79-F1
#
_cell.length_a   1.000
_cell.length_b   1.000
_cell.length_c   1.000
_cell.angle_alpha   90.00
_cell.angle_beta   90.00
_cell.angle_gamma   90.00
#
_symmetry.space_group_name_H-M   'P 1'
#
loop_
_entity.id
_entity.type
_entity.pdbx_description
1 polymer ?
#
loop_
_entity_poly.entity_id
_entity_poly.type
_entity_poly.pdbx_seq_one_letter_code
_entity_poly.pdbx_strand_id
1 'polypeptide(L)'
;MTGKTRRRSKLIVLPIALALSVSPLIPNGTPRAHAFEAADAKTAIEAYNNAFWDASAKYFWKTSKHDGYQDFWVEAELWELVMDAYQEATDPELKAKLRTQIDDVFDGAVAKYGQDWTNNTFNDDIMWWAMASTRAYQITNDAKYLERAEYYFNYVYDTQWDDEFAGGGIWWKSDDRTTKNACINFPAAEAAVFLYNATGNADYLDAASKIYRWGKTMLTDGNGKVFDRIETQNGPIQGATHYNQGTFIGAAVGLYQITGDEVYLDDALKGATFTKEQLVDSNGLLRYEGPNGDLKGGKTILVRNLGYLQKAVNASSESKYKTFAEGYNEWLAFNTDMAWNNRNAANLVDSNWAGQQLSGTFESWSSAAAVQALTSLEPQDAEHLEYAVKNPYNKVEAESFNIVNGPGMEGSIEGSLQLGGIQDGYYAAYKNVDFGSGQGASGFIARASSGTGGGQIEVRLDALDGPKAGTLNVEGTGGWNNFMDAVTLLKDDQGNTSHVTGKHDVYLLFKKTNDSYLFNLNWFKFTKTDPTKTDAYAKLQAENFASSDGLSVNSSGQFADGIHNNAYASYKDIDFGSGAAGVTVHVASGNKGGSIEVKLDSLDGPTAGMIEVPAMGSWNNWVDVTSIIDDSLAVGVHDVYLIFHGADGSDYPCNLDWFTFSQIKGTARDAYGKLEAENFTNSVNVGTENGGNQTYLAGVYGPNNPYAMYNYVDFGDAGPTQFHVQAASATSGGTIEARIDGINGPVIATAEVSGTGGWQTFQVFDGTIKAAAPVTGKHLVYLLFKGNDWLYNFDKFTFGASSVFTAPTLPPDPVDDGVPPGEVENVQFTRDNSKLAVQWDGPYALDGDVVRLTLLQSGQQVGEAAEVKRGVQSAVLSGIEADQSYTLVISAADKSGNVSAGITVEIPAVPVYSLTANGSKLEEGAVLEDDAFLSFQAGDGKTAIRSASLAFDGKTYDGTKLSIELAGHLGAKAVVIAVEDAAGNKLQKTVRIQVKTSTGSMSKLVDRYKASGEVGKSLASQLSASLKQAQHHLDKGHRDQAIKQMQDFMKQLDKAKSGDLKAPAKAVLNVDAEALIAGWEK
;
A
#
# COMPACT_ATOMS: atom_id res chain seq x y z
N MET A 1 13.63 -90.88 35.68
CA MET A 1 12.82 -91.26 36.86
C MET A 1 12.14 -89.98 37.30
N THR A 2 10.83 -89.78 37.34
CA THR A 2 9.67 -90.67 37.48
C THR A 2 8.56 -90.14 36.57
N GLY A 3 7.85 -91.05 35.90
CA GLY A 3 6.71 -90.73 35.03
C GLY A 3 5.38 -91.21 35.61
N LYS A 4 4.30 -90.60 35.10
CA LYS A 4 2.89 -91.04 34.94
C LYS A 4 2.07 -89.74 34.85
N THR A 5 1.09 -89.53 33.96
CA THR A 5 0.18 -90.45 33.27
C THR A 5 -0.44 -89.74 32.06
N ARG A 6 -0.69 -90.50 30.97
CA ARG A 6 -1.27 -90.03 29.70
C ARG A 6 -2.78 -89.73 29.81
N ARG A 7 -3.21 -88.59 29.26
CA ARG A 7 -4.46 -88.43 28.49
C ARG A 7 -4.17 -87.52 27.29
N ARG A 8 -4.49 -88.00 26.08
CA ARG A 8 -4.37 -87.24 24.82
C ARG A 8 -5.61 -86.35 24.68
N SER A 9 -5.40 -85.05 24.53
CA SER A 9 -6.40 -84.10 24.02
C SER A 9 -5.73 -83.32 22.89
N LYS A 10 -6.32 -83.39 21.69
CA LYS A 10 -5.79 -82.83 20.46
C LYS A 10 -5.77 -81.29 20.52
N LEU A 11 -4.65 -80.70 20.10
CA LEU A 11 -4.57 -79.30 19.67
C LEU A 11 -5.42 -79.11 18.42
N ILE A 12 -6.32 -78.12 18.46
CA ILE A 12 -6.69 -77.29 17.31
C ILE A 12 -6.67 -75.86 17.85
N VAL A 13 -5.82 -75.03 17.25
CA VAL A 13 -5.76 -73.58 17.46
C VAL A 13 -6.95 -72.98 16.69
N LEU A 14 -7.80 -72.24 17.39
CA LEU A 14 -8.84 -71.36 16.81
C LEU A 14 -8.56 -69.94 17.30
N PRO A 15 -8.57 -68.90 16.44
CA PRO A 15 -8.46 -67.52 16.89
C PRO A 15 -9.74 -67.10 17.60
N ILE A 16 -9.58 -66.48 18.77
CA ILE A 16 -10.66 -65.91 19.58
C ILE A 16 -11.12 -64.62 18.92
N ALA A 17 -12.31 -64.64 18.31
CA ALA A 17 -13.08 -63.45 18.01
C ALA A 17 -13.76 -62.98 19.30
N LEU A 18 -13.23 -61.92 19.92
CA LEU A 18 -13.88 -61.24 21.03
C LEU A 18 -14.74 -60.10 20.45
N ALA A 19 -16.06 -60.32 20.43
CA ALA A 19 -17.04 -59.29 20.13
C ALA A 19 -17.03 -58.25 21.27
N LEU A 20 -16.35 -57.12 21.03
CA LEU A 20 -16.52 -55.91 21.82
C LEU A 20 -17.74 -55.15 21.29
N SER A 21 -18.75 -55.03 22.13
CA SER A 21 -19.83 -54.07 21.98
C SER A 21 -19.25 -52.66 21.95
N VAL A 22 -19.04 -52.14 20.74
CA VAL A 22 -18.74 -50.72 20.50
C VAL A 22 -20.08 -50.00 20.55
N SER A 23 -20.38 -49.37 21.69
CA SER A 23 -21.32 -48.25 21.70
C SER A 23 -20.76 -47.18 20.75
N PRO A 24 -21.56 -46.60 19.84
CA PRO A 24 -21.11 -45.46 19.07
C PRO A 24 -20.84 -44.32 20.05
N LEU A 25 -19.57 -43.96 20.23
CA LEU A 25 -19.20 -42.64 20.72
C LEU A 25 -19.70 -41.66 19.66
N ILE A 26 -20.84 -41.04 19.94
CA ILE A 26 -21.32 -39.86 19.24
C ILE A 26 -20.26 -38.78 19.52
N PRO A 27 -19.55 -38.23 18.51
CA PRO A 27 -18.76 -37.04 18.72
C PRO A 27 -19.73 -35.85 18.69
N ASN A 28 -20.52 -35.69 19.75
CA ASN A 28 -21.22 -34.43 20.02
C ASN A 28 -20.29 -33.59 20.91
N GLY A 29 -19.37 -32.95 20.24
CA GLY A 29 -18.49 -31.92 20.78
C GLY A 29 -17.74 -31.36 19.59
N THR A 30 -18.19 -30.21 19.08
CA THR A 30 -17.38 -29.36 18.21
C THR A 30 -15.96 -29.31 18.80
N PRO A 31 -14.90 -29.61 18.04
CA PRO A 31 -13.55 -29.40 18.55
C PRO A 31 -13.47 -27.92 18.98
N ARG A 32 -13.27 -27.66 20.27
CA ARG A 32 -12.87 -26.31 20.69
C ARG A 32 -11.52 -26.04 20.04
N ALA A 33 -11.39 -24.91 19.35
CA ALA A 33 -10.08 -24.47 18.89
C ALA A 33 -9.17 -24.35 20.12
N HIS A 34 -7.94 -24.85 20.00
CA HIS A 34 -6.90 -24.54 20.96
C HIS A 34 -6.37 -23.15 20.63
N ALA A 35 -6.39 -22.21 21.58
CA ALA A 35 -5.62 -20.98 21.45
C ALA A 35 -4.16 -21.30 21.11
N PHE A 36 -3.56 -20.54 20.20
CA PHE A 36 -2.11 -20.55 20.02
C PHE A 36 -1.39 -20.28 21.35
N GLU A 37 -0.26 -20.94 21.58
CA GLU A 37 0.49 -20.84 22.83
C GLU A 37 1.77 -20.03 22.63
N ALA A 38 2.33 -19.47 23.72
CA ALA A 38 3.66 -18.84 23.66
C ALA A 38 4.77 -19.78 23.13
N ALA A 39 4.58 -21.10 23.25
CA ALA A 39 5.47 -22.10 22.66
C ALA A 39 5.42 -22.13 21.11
N ASP A 40 4.30 -21.72 20.51
CA ASP A 40 4.16 -21.59 19.06
C ASP A 40 5.03 -20.44 18.53
N ALA A 41 5.08 -19.31 19.23
CA ALA A 41 5.95 -18.18 18.88
C ALA A 41 7.43 -18.60 18.79
N LYS A 42 7.91 -19.38 19.77
CA LYS A 42 9.25 -19.99 19.75
C LYS A 42 9.44 -20.89 18.53
N THR A 43 8.49 -21.80 18.30
CA THR A 43 8.56 -22.76 17.18
C THR A 43 8.60 -22.04 15.83
N ALA A 44 7.79 -21.00 15.68
CA ALA A 44 7.68 -20.21 14.46
C ALA A 44 8.97 -19.44 14.16
N ILE A 45 9.54 -18.71 15.13
CA ILE A 45 10.77 -17.93 14.88
C ILE A 45 12.00 -18.82 14.66
N GLU A 46 12.09 -19.97 15.34
CA GLU A 46 13.17 -20.93 15.10
C GLU A 46 13.07 -21.54 13.69
N ALA A 47 11.87 -21.93 13.26
CA ALA A 47 11.63 -22.42 11.90
C ALA A 47 11.94 -21.36 10.84
N TYR A 48 11.51 -20.12 11.08
CA TYR A 48 11.73 -18.99 10.20
C TYR A 48 13.24 -18.71 10.01
N ASN A 49 13.99 -18.61 11.11
CA ASN A 49 15.44 -18.42 11.05
C ASN A 49 16.13 -19.60 10.35
N ASN A 50 15.73 -20.84 10.62
CA ASN A 50 16.30 -22.00 9.92
C ASN A 50 16.10 -21.96 8.40
N ALA A 51 14.99 -21.40 7.93
CA ALA A 51 14.69 -21.30 6.50
C ALA A 51 15.39 -20.12 5.82
N PHE A 52 15.46 -18.97 6.51
CA PHE A 52 15.77 -17.69 5.86
C PHE A 52 16.98 -16.93 6.42
N TRP A 53 17.48 -17.23 7.61
CA TRP A 53 18.59 -16.46 8.19
C TRP A 53 19.96 -16.95 7.68
N ASP A 54 20.76 -16.05 7.10
CA ASP A 54 22.17 -16.29 6.80
C ASP A 54 23.07 -15.68 7.89
N ALA A 55 23.55 -16.51 8.81
CA ALA A 55 24.45 -16.06 9.88
C ALA A 55 25.83 -15.58 9.38
N SER A 56 26.24 -15.94 8.15
CA SER A 56 27.51 -15.48 7.57
C SER A 56 27.41 -14.08 7.00
N ALA A 57 26.33 -13.80 6.25
CA ALA A 57 26.06 -12.47 5.71
C ALA A 57 25.40 -11.55 6.75
N LYS A 58 24.84 -12.13 7.82
CA LYS A 58 23.99 -11.46 8.81
C LYS A 58 22.78 -10.79 8.15
N TYR A 59 22.11 -11.53 7.27
CA TYR A 59 21.04 -10.99 6.43
C TYR A 59 20.02 -12.09 6.10
N PHE A 60 18.76 -11.75 5.88
CA PHE A 60 17.76 -12.74 5.46
C PHE A 60 17.80 -13.04 3.95
N TRP A 61 17.70 -14.31 3.60
CA TRP A 61 17.37 -14.74 2.25
C TRP A 61 15.96 -14.31 1.89
N LYS A 62 15.76 -13.90 0.64
CA LYS A 62 14.45 -13.55 0.09
C LYS A 62 13.53 -14.76 -0.04
N THR A 63 14.11 -15.91 -0.40
CA THR A 63 13.39 -17.17 -0.59
C THR A 63 14.08 -18.35 0.09
N SER A 64 13.35 -19.44 0.28
CA SER A 64 13.86 -20.70 0.82
C SER A 64 14.82 -21.44 -0.13
N LYS A 65 15.02 -20.94 -1.37
CA LYS A 65 16.02 -21.44 -2.32
C LYS A 65 17.37 -20.75 -2.20
N HIS A 66 17.45 -19.68 -1.38
CA HIS A 66 18.68 -18.90 -1.17
C HIS A 66 19.23 -18.31 -2.49
N ASP A 67 18.34 -17.85 -3.36
CA ASP A 67 18.63 -17.29 -4.69
C ASP A 67 18.80 -15.76 -4.70
N GLY A 68 18.66 -15.11 -3.55
CA GLY A 68 18.89 -13.69 -3.36
C GLY A 68 18.61 -13.26 -1.91
N TYR A 69 19.25 -12.18 -1.47
CA TYR A 69 18.96 -11.56 -0.17
C TYR A 69 17.72 -10.66 -0.25
N GLN A 70 17.08 -10.44 0.89
CA GLN A 70 15.89 -9.62 0.99
C GLN A 70 16.13 -8.15 0.59
N ASP A 71 15.06 -7.50 0.13
CA ASP A 71 15.07 -6.09 -0.25
C ASP A 71 15.31 -5.21 0.99
N PHE A 72 15.94 -4.04 0.78
CA PHE A 72 16.49 -3.23 1.87
C PHE A 72 15.44 -2.78 2.88
N TRP A 73 14.29 -2.29 2.43
CA TRP A 73 13.20 -1.85 3.31
C TRP A 73 12.57 -3.01 4.08
N VAL A 74 12.36 -4.15 3.41
CA VAL A 74 11.80 -5.36 4.05
C VAL A 74 12.74 -5.89 5.13
N GLU A 75 14.06 -5.80 4.95
CA GLU A 75 15.02 -6.24 5.98
C GLU A 75 14.84 -5.46 7.29
N ALA A 76 14.47 -4.18 7.26
CA ALA A 76 14.12 -3.42 8.47
C ALA A 76 12.89 -4.00 9.18
N GLU A 77 11.89 -4.43 8.41
CA GLU A 77 10.67 -5.07 8.96
C GLU A 77 10.95 -6.45 9.55
N LEU A 78 11.86 -7.21 8.94
CA LEU A 78 12.34 -8.48 9.49
C LEU A 78 13.23 -8.25 10.73
N TRP A 79 13.93 -7.12 10.79
CA TRP A 79 14.65 -6.72 11.99
C TRP A 79 13.70 -6.45 13.15
N GLU A 80 12.61 -5.73 12.90
CA GLU A 80 11.54 -5.53 13.87
C GLU A 80 10.84 -6.83 14.27
N LEU A 81 10.64 -7.77 13.35
CA LEU A 81 10.14 -9.12 13.68
C LEU A 81 11.04 -9.83 14.71
N VAL A 82 12.37 -9.75 14.54
CA VAL A 82 13.33 -10.31 15.51
C VAL A 82 13.20 -9.60 16.87
N MET A 83 12.97 -8.28 16.88
CA MET A 83 12.75 -7.51 18.11
C MET A 83 11.47 -7.91 18.83
N ASP A 84 10.36 -8.10 18.11
CA ASP A 84 9.10 -8.55 18.68
C ASP A 84 9.21 -9.97 19.24
N ALA A 85 9.85 -10.89 18.49
CA ALA A 85 10.15 -12.22 18.97
C ALA A 85 11.06 -12.21 20.22
N TYR A 86 12.02 -11.28 20.31
CA TYR A 86 12.87 -11.12 21.50
C TYR A 86 12.07 -10.65 22.72
N GLN A 87 11.15 -9.72 22.53
CA GLN A 87 10.30 -9.21 23.60
C GLN A 87 9.39 -10.33 24.14
N GLU A 88 8.80 -11.12 23.25
CA GLU A 88 7.94 -12.26 23.60
C GLU A 88 8.70 -13.47 24.18
N ALA A 89 9.94 -13.71 23.75
CA ALA A 89 10.70 -14.88 24.16
C ALA A 89 10.84 -15.01 25.70
N THR A 90 10.34 -16.12 26.23
CA THR A 90 10.51 -16.53 27.64
C THR A 90 11.67 -17.52 27.83
N ASP A 91 12.07 -18.23 26.78
CA ASP A 91 13.22 -19.13 26.76
C ASP A 91 14.55 -18.32 26.78
N PRO A 92 15.41 -18.48 27.80
CA PRO A 92 16.62 -17.66 27.93
C PRO A 92 17.64 -17.85 26.80
N GLU A 93 17.75 -19.04 26.22
CA GLU A 93 18.71 -19.31 25.15
C GLU A 93 18.26 -18.67 23.85
N LEU A 94 16.98 -18.83 23.50
CA LEU A 94 16.37 -18.14 22.36
C LEU A 94 16.47 -16.62 22.52
N LYS A 95 16.11 -16.10 23.71
CA LYS A 95 16.17 -14.66 23.98
C LYS A 95 17.58 -14.09 23.79
N ALA A 96 18.62 -14.82 24.22
CA ALA A 96 20.01 -14.41 24.01
C ALA A 96 20.43 -14.46 22.53
N LYS A 97 19.97 -15.47 21.76
CA LYS A 97 20.21 -15.56 20.31
C LYS A 97 19.55 -14.40 19.56
N LEU A 98 18.26 -14.15 19.81
CA LEU A 98 17.52 -13.06 19.19
C LEU A 98 18.13 -11.70 19.56
N ARG A 99 18.59 -11.53 20.80
CA ARG A 99 19.32 -10.32 21.20
C ARG A 99 20.58 -10.10 20.37
N THR A 100 21.35 -11.15 20.11
CA THR A 100 22.55 -11.07 19.26
C THR A 100 22.15 -10.78 17.81
N GLN A 101 21.10 -11.45 17.33
CA GLN A 101 20.56 -11.27 15.98
C GLN A 101 20.11 -9.83 15.71
N ILE A 102 19.57 -9.12 16.72
CA ILE A 102 19.27 -7.68 16.61
C ILE A 102 20.53 -6.88 16.22
N ASP A 103 21.70 -7.17 16.80
CA ASP A 103 22.92 -6.47 16.40
C ASP A 103 23.41 -6.94 15.03
N ASP A 104 23.27 -8.23 14.74
CA ASP A 104 23.76 -8.82 13.50
C ASP A 104 23.03 -8.28 12.26
N VAL A 105 21.70 -8.15 12.28
CA VAL A 105 20.93 -7.65 11.14
C VAL A 105 21.38 -6.25 10.74
N PHE A 106 21.55 -5.35 11.72
CA PHE A 106 22.06 -4.00 11.48
C PHE A 106 23.50 -4.02 10.94
N ASP A 107 24.38 -4.81 11.54
CA ASP A 107 25.76 -4.96 11.06
C ASP A 107 25.82 -5.49 9.61
N GLY A 108 24.96 -6.43 9.25
CA GLY A 108 24.85 -7.00 7.90
C GLY A 108 24.39 -5.96 6.87
N ALA A 109 23.35 -5.19 7.19
CA ALA A 109 22.89 -4.08 6.37
C ALA A 109 23.97 -3.00 6.20
N VAL A 110 24.68 -2.65 7.27
CA VAL A 110 25.80 -1.70 7.22
C VAL A 110 26.95 -2.22 6.36
N ALA A 111 27.29 -3.51 6.47
CA ALA A 111 28.34 -4.12 5.66
C ALA A 111 28.00 -4.11 4.16
N LYS A 112 26.70 -4.21 3.82
CA LYS A 112 26.20 -4.26 2.44
C LYS A 112 25.99 -2.87 1.82
N TYR A 113 25.43 -1.93 2.58
CA TYR A 113 24.97 -0.63 2.07
C TYR A 113 25.74 0.59 2.64
N GLY A 114 26.65 0.38 3.58
CA GLY A 114 27.30 1.46 4.32
C GLY A 114 26.47 1.96 5.51
N GLN A 115 26.98 2.96 6.23
CA GLN A 115 26.33 3.54 7.43
C GLN A 115 25.56 4.84 7.16
N ASP A 116 25.53 5.30 5.91
CA ASP A 116 24.81 6.50 5.49
C ASP A 116 23.88 6.11 4.36
N TRP A 117 22.60 5.97 4.69
CA TRP A 117 21.54 5.57 3.77
C TRP A 117 20.83 6.75 3.12
N THR A 118 21.28 7.99 3.35
CA THR A 118 20.68 9.20 2.74
C THR A 118 20.88 9.28 1.22
N ASN A 119 21.75 8.43 0.67
CA ASN A 119 21.90 8.23 -0.77
C ASN A 119 20.80 7.35 -1.40
N ASN A 120 19.99 6.66 -0.59
CA ASN A 120 18.80 5.98 -1.07
C ASN A 120 17.75 7.04 -1.40
N THR A 121 17.23 7.00 -2.63
CA THR A 121 16.23 7.97 -3.08
C THR A 121 14.85 7.72 -2.47
N PHE A 122 14.59 6.52 -1.97
CA PHE A 122 13.33 6.13 -1.34
C PHE A 122 13.32 6.58 0.13
N ASN A 123 12.46 7.54 0.47
CA ASN A 123 12.42 8.12 1.82
C ASN A 123 11.75 7.16 2.82
N ASP A 124 10.83 6.32 2.36
CA ASP A 124 10.24 5.21 3.12
C ASP A 124 11.28 4.19 3.54
N ASP A 125 12.14 3.72 2.62
CA ASP A 125 13.26 2.83 2.97
C ASP A 125 14.08 3.38 4.16
N ILE A 126 14.45 4.66 4.10
CA ILE A 126 15.21 5.33 5.16
C ILE A 126 14.39 5.39 6.46
N MET A 127 13.09 5.67 6.37
CA MET A 127 12.22 5.83 7.53
C MET A 127 11.93 4.50 8.25
N TRP A 128 11.73 3.39 7.52
CA TRP A 128 11.60 2.06 8.11
C TRP A 128 12.83 1.71 8.95
N TRP A 129 14.03 1.99 8.42
CA TRP A 129 15.27 1.80 9.15
C TRP A 129 15.46 2.76 10.32
N ALA A 130 15.00 4.01 10.23
CA ALA A 130 15.03 4.96 11.34
C ALA A 130 14.13 4.50 12.50
N MET A 131 12.93 4.01 12.16
CA MET A 131 11.98 3.44 13.11
C MET A 131 12.56 2.22 13.82
N ALA A 132 13.03 1.23 13.05
CA ALA A 132 13.64 0.01 13.58
C ALA A 132 14.89 0.32 14.43
N SER A 133 15.72 1.28 14.02
CA SER A 133 16.88 1.72 14.82
C SER A 133 16.46 2.32 16.17
N THR A 134 15.36 3.07 16.22
CA THR A 134 14.84 3.60 17.48
C THR A 134 14.39 2.47 18.41
N ARG A 135 13.68 1.46 17.87
CA ARG A 135 13.28 0.27 18.63
C ARG A 135 14.48 -0.55 19.11
N ALA A 136 15.51 -0.71 18.27
CA ALA A 136 16.76 -1.33 18.66
C ALA A 136 17.42 -0.59 19.83
N TYR A 137 17.46 0.74 19.82
CA TYR A 137 17.95 1.52 20.98
C TYR A 137 17.15 1.24 22.25
N GLN A 138 15.81 1.23 22.17
CA GLN A 138 14.95 0.95 23.33
C GLN A 138 15.21 -0.44 23.95
N ILE A 139 15.59 -1.43 23.13
CA ILE A 139 15.91 -2.79 23.59
C ILE A 139 17.34 -2.90 24.11
N THR A 140 18.29 -2.29 23.42
CA THR A 140 19.73 -2.53 23.62
C THR A 140 20.40 -1.49 24.52
N ASN A 141 19.84 -0.29 24.57
CA ASN A 141 20.43 0.92 25.13
C ASN A 141 21.81 1.26 24.53
N ASP A 142 22.08 0.84 23.29
CA ASP A 142 23.31 1.16 22.56
C ASP A 142 23.12 2.45 21.72
N ALA A 143 23.86 3.49 22.08
CA ALA A 143 23.74 4.83 21.49
C ALA A 143 23.91 4.86 19.97
N LYS A 144 24.63 3.89 19.37
CA LYS A 144 24.84 3.84 17.91
C LYS A 144 23.50 3.79 17.15
N TYR A 145 22.48 3.12 17.70
CA TYR A 145 21.18 3.01 17.07
C TYR A 145 20.38 4.31 17.17
N LEU A 146 20.39 4.97 18.33
CA LEU A 146 19.72 6.26 18.51
C LEU A 146 20.34 7.33 17.60
N GLU A 147 21.68 7.40 17.53
CA GLU A 147 22.38 8.34 16.67
C GLU A 147 22.01 8.16 15.19
N ARG A 148 21.85 6.92 14.72
CA ARG A 148 21.38 6.63 13.36
C ARG A 148 19.91 6.98 13.16
N ALA A 149 19.05 6.62 14.13
CA ALA A 149 17.62 6.92 14.06
C ALA A 149 17.35 8.42 13.96
N GLU A 150 17.95 9.24 14.82
CA GLU A 150 17.82 10.70 14.78
C GLU A 150 18.38 11.27 13.47
N TYR A 151 19.54 10.78 13.02
CA TYR A 151 20.16 11.23 11.77
C TYR A 151 19.25 11.00 10.55
N TYR A 152 18.69 9.80 10.40
CA TYR A 152 17.85 9.44 9.27
C TYR A 152 16.47 10.11 9.33
N PHE A 153 15.84 10.12 10.50
CA PHE A 153 14.55 10.80 10.67
C PHE A 153 14.66 12.29 10.35
N ASN A 154 15.65 12.98 10.94
CA ASN A 154 15.83 14.42 10.74
C ASN A 154 16.16 14.72 9.27
N TYR A 155 17.01 13.92 8.61
CA TYR A 155 17.28 14.10 7.18
C TYR A 155 15.98 14.06 6.35
N VAL A 156 15.15 13.02 6.52
CA VAL A 156 13.92 12.87 5.75
C VAL A 156 12.93 13.98 6.10
N TYR A 157 12.63 14.19 7.38
CA TYR A 157 11.63 15.16 7.82
C TYR A 157 12.02 16.59 7.44
N ASP A 158 13.27 17.01 7.69
CA ASP A 158 13.72 18.38 7.48
C ASP A 158 13.86 18.74 5.99
N THR A 159 14.09 17.75 5.11
CA THR A 159 14.38 18.01 3.69
C THR A 159 13.27 17.59 2.73
N GLN A 160 12.37 16.70 3.16
CA GLN A 160 11.35 16.09 2.30
C GLN A 160 9.91 16.37 2.74
N TRP A 161 9.67 16.92 3.94
CA TRP A 161 8.40 17.59 4.22
C TRP A 161 8.24 18.81 3.31
N ASP A 162 7.06 18.95 2.71
CA ASP A 162 6.77 20.05 1.78
C ASP A 162 5.35 20.58 1.99
N ASP A 163 5.21 21.89 2.11
CA ASP A 163 3.91 22.57 2.27
C ASP A 163 3.34 23.08 0.92
N GLU A 164 4.11 23.03 -0.18
CA GLU A 164 3.67 23.57 -1.48
C GLU A 164 2.64 22.65 -2.16
N PHE A 165 2.89 21.34 -2.19
CA PHE A 165 1.95 20.36 -2.72
C PHE A 165 1.11 19.74 -1.61
N ALA A 166 -0.21 19.67 -1.80
CA ALA A 166 -1.17 19.06 -0.86
C ALA A 166 -1.12 19.63 0.58
N GLY A 167 -0.62 20.86 0.76
CA GLY A 167 -0.64 21.58 2.04
C GLY A 167 0.20 20.95 3.16
N GLY A 168 1.14 20.06 2.82
CA GLY A 168 1.97 19.34 3.80
C GLY A 168 2.38 17.96 3.29
N GLY A 169 3.00 17.18 4.18
CA GLY A 169 3.36 15.78 3.94
C GLY A 169 4.75 15.59 3.32
N ILE A 170 5.25 14.37 3.49
CA ILE A 170 6.59 13.93 3.07
C ILE A 170 6.50 13.28 1.69
N TRP A 171 7.41 13.68 0.78
CA TRP A 171 7.59 13.04 -0.53
C TRP A 171 8.03 11.58 -0.40
N TRP A 172 7.53 10.71 -1.29
CA TRP A 172 7.97 9.31 -1.31
C TRP A 172 9.44 9.17 -1.72
N LYS A 173 9.86 9.90 -2.76
CA LYS A 173 11.24 9.92 -3.25
C LYS A 173 11.87 11.30 -3.17
N SER A 174 13.17 11.35 -2.89
CA SER A 174 13.94 12.59 -2.80
C SER A 174 14.36 13.15 -4.16
N ASP A 175 14.51 12.29 -5.18
CA ASP A 175 14.88 12.63 -6.56
C ASP A 175 13.67 12.87 -7.49
N ASP A 176 12.50 12.35 -7.11
CA ASP A 176 11.27 12.37 -7.90
C ASP A 176 10.06 12.76 -7.02
N ARG A 177 9.71 14.05 -7.03
CA ARG A 177 8.67 14.66 -6.20
C ARG A 177 7.30 14.64 -6.90
N THR A 178 6.88 13.46 -7.33
CA THR A 178 5.61 13.26 -8.06
C THR A 178 4.49 12.72 -7.17
N THR A 179 4.79 12.15 -6.00
CA THR A 179 3.80 11.54 -5.11
C THR A 179 4.18 11.62 -3.61
N LYS A 180 3.17 11.79 -2.75
CA LYS A 180 3.26 11.68 -1.27
C LYS A 180 2.44 10.48 -0.82
N ASN A 181 3.05 9.56 -0.06
CA ASN A 181 2.49 8.23 0.18
C ASN A 181 2.25 7.96 1.68
N ALA A 182 1.27 7.10 1.98
CA ALA A 182 1.02 6.59 3.32
C ALA A 182 2.23 5.82 3.88
N CYS A 183 2.92 5.04 3.02
CA CYS A 183 4.08 4.21 3.37
C CYS A 183 5.34 4.97 3.79
N ILE A 184 5.35 6.31 3.72
CA ILE A 184 6.39 7.16 4.31
C ILE A 184 5.82 8.02 5.44
N ASN A 185 4.63 8.58 5.29
CA ASN A 185 4.09 9.54 6.25
C ASN A 185 3.66 8.89 7.57
N PHE A 186 2.92 7.78 7.56
CA PHE A 186 2.51 7.14 8.81
C PHE A 186 3.68 6.46 9.54
N PRO A 187 4.62 5.77 8.84
CA PRO A 187 5.87 5.31 9.47
C PRO A 187 6.70 6.45 10.05
N ALA A 188 6.75 7.62 9.41
CA ALA A 188 7.43 8.79 9.98
C ALA A 188 6.75 9.29 11.26
N ALA A 189 5.42 9.33 11.30
CA ALA A 189 4.70 9.67 12.52
C ALA A 189 4.98 8.65 13.65
N GLU A 190 5.02 7.36 13.33
CA GLU A 190 5.31 6.28 14.27
C GLU A 190 6.78 6.30 14.75
N ALA A 191 7.74 6.52 13.85
CA ALA A 191 9.15 6.71 14.19
C ALA A 191 9.34 7.91 15.14
N ALA A 192 8.64 9.01 14.89
CA ALA A 192 8.68 10.20 15.74
C ALA A 192 8.09 9.92 17.15
N VAL A 193 7.03 9.11 17.26
CA VAL A 193 6.53 8.61 18.55
C VAL A 193 7.62 7.83 19.29
N PHE A 194 8.29 6.89 18.63
CA PHE A 194 9.35 6.11 19.28
C PHE A 194 10.54 6.98 19.70
N LEU A 195 10.93 7.95 18.87
CA LEU A 195 12.01 8.90 19.17
C LEU A 195 11.66 9.80 20.36
N TYR A 196 10.42 10.28 20.44
CA TYR A 196 9.94 11.01 21.61
C TYR A 196 10.04 10.15 22.88
N ASN A 197 9.58 8.90 22.82
CA ASN A 197 9.67 7.99 23.97
C ASN A 197 11.12 7.68 24.38
N ALA A 198 12.05 7.64 23.42
CA ALA A 198 13.47 7.38 23.68
C ALA A 198 14.23 8.60 24.24
N THR A 199 13.83 9.83 23.87
CA THR A 199 14.61 11.05 24.12
C THR A 199 13.94 12.07 25.04
N GLY A 200 12.61 12.07 25.12
CA GLY A 200 11.81 13.13 25.72
C GLY A 200 11.84 14.47 24.96
N ASN A 201 12.39 14.50 23.73
CA ASN A 201 12.46 15.73 22.93
C ASN A 201 11.10 16.06 22.30
N ALA A 202 10.48 17.16 22.75
CA ALA A 202 9.16 17.61 22.30
C ALA A 202 9.07 17.86 20.78
N ASP A 203 10.19 18.16 20.10
CA ASP A 203 10.20 18.38 18.65
C ASP A 203 9.72 17.13 17.88
N TYR A 204 10.00 15.92 18.40
CA TYR A 204 9.51 14.67 17.80
C TYR A 204 8.01 14.47 18.03
N LEU A 205 7.46 14.89 19.18
CA LEU A 205 6.02 14.83 19.40
C LEU A 205 5.27 15.83 18.51
N ASP A 206 5.84 17.02 18.32
CA ASP A 206 5.31 18.03 17.40
C ASP A 206 5.33 17.52 15.95
N ALA A 207 6.42 16.88 15.52
CA ALA A 207 6.52 16.23 14.21
C ALA A 207 5.50 15.10 14.06
N ALA A 208 5.40 14.18 15.02
CA ALA A 208 4.44 13.07 15.00
C ALA A 208 3.01 13.56 14.83
N SER A 209 2.61 14.55 15.63
CA SER A 209 1.27 15.14 15.60
C SER A 209 1.00 15.89 14.28
N LYS A 210 1.99 16.62 13.75
CA LYS A 210 1.87 17.33 12.45
C LYS A 210 1.69 16.35 11.29
N ILE A 211 2.54 15.33 11.22
CA ILE A 211 2.52 14.33 10.14
C ILE A 211 1.22 13.51 10.19
N TYR A 212 0.85 13.01 11.38
CA TYR A 212 -0.34 12.18 11.54
C TYR A 212 -1.61 12.94 11.16
N ARG A 213 -1.78 14.16 11.65
CA ARG A 213 -2.95 14.99 11.33
C ARG A 213 -3.04 15.28 9.83
N TRP A 214 -1.94 15.64 9.17
CA TRP A 214 -1.91 15.83 7.71
C TRP A 214 -2.32 14.54 7.00
N GLY A 215 -1.73 13.40 7.38
CA GLY A 215 -2.04 12.08 6.84
C GLY A 215 -3.52 11.72 7.03
N LYS A 216 -4.08 11.94 8.22
CA LYS A 216 -5.51 11.72 8.49
C LYS A 216 -6.40 12.53 7.55
N THR A 217 -6.07 13.79 7.30
CA THR A 217 -6.92 14.65 6.43
C THR A 217 -6.74 14.37 4.94
N MET A 218 -5.51 14.09 4.50
CA MET A 218 -5.19 14.01 3.08
C MET A 218 -5.14 12.57 2.56
N LEU A 219 -4.69 11.63 3.39
CA LEU A 219 -4.51 10.21 3.05
C LEU A 219 -5.55 9.30 3.71
N THR A 220 -6.67 9.83 4.20
CA THR A 220 -7.80 9.00 4.64
C THR A 220 -9.15 9.61 4.25
N ASP A 221 -10.21 8.82 4.38
CA ASP A 221 -11.60 9.28 4.27
C ASP A 221 -12.20 9.79 5.59
N GLY A 222 -11.42 9.89 6.67
CA GLY A 222 -11.88 10.25 8.01
C GLY A 222 -12.63 9.14 8.78
N ASN A 223 -12.90 8.02 8.11
CA ASN A 223 -13.67 6.88 8.63
C ASN A 223 -12.82 5.60 8.74
N GLY A 224 -11.50 5.73 8.62
CA GLY A 224 -10.54 4.65 8.86
C GLY A 224 -9.98 4.00 7.61
N LYS A 225 -10.44 4.36 6.41
CA LYS A 225 -9.81 3.92 5.16
C LYS A 225 -8.58 4.78 4.87
N VAL A 226 -7.41 4.18 4.85
CA VAL A 226 -6.15 4.82 4.48
C VAL A 226 -5.91 4.66 2.98
N PHE A 227 -5.68 5.78 2.29
CA PHE A 227 -5.32 5.83 0.88
C PHE A 227 -3.83 5.55 0.72
N ASP A 228 -3.46 4.93 -0.40
CA ASP A 228 -2.07 4.59 -0.69
C ASP A 228 -1.19 5.85 -0.84
N ARG A 229 -1.64 6.81 -1.66
CA ARG A 229 -0.85 8.00 -1.99
C ARG A 229 -1.68 9.11 -2.62
N ILE A 230 -1.06 10.28 -2.81
CA ILE A 230 -1.57 11.38 -3.63
C ILE A 230 -0.51 11.72 -4.67
N GLU A 231 -0.90 11.64 -5.94
CA GLU A 231 -0.04 11.96 -7.08
C GLU A 231 -0.30 13.38 -7.58
N THR A 232 0.76 14.09 -7.95
CA THR A 232 0.69 15.44 -8.53
C THR A 232 -0.15 15.50 -9.80
N GLN A 233 -0.16 14.41 -10.58
CA GLN A 233 -0.86 14.32 -11.86
C GLN A 233 -2.21 13.62 -11.81
N ASN A 234 -2.50 12.79 -10.80
CA ASN A 234 -3.72 11.98 -10.75
C ASN A 234 -4.56 12.20 -9.48
N GLY A 235 -4.06 12.98 -8.52
CA GLY A 235 -4.73 13.18 -7.25
C GLY A 235 -4.64 11.93 -6.33
N PRO A 236 -5.58 11.78 -5.39
CA PRO A 236 -5.57 10.69 -4.42
C PRO A 236 -5.80 9.30 -5.05
N ILE A 237 -4.89 8.36 -4.78
CA ILE A 237 -4.99 6.95 -5.13
C ILE A 237 -5.54 6.21 -3.91
N GLN A 238 -6.85 5.97 -3.90
CA GLN A 238 -7.58 5.50 -2.72
C GLN A 238 -7.50 3.99 -2.45
N GLY A 239 -6.50 3.30 -3.01
CA GLY A 239 -6.25 1.90 -2.69
C GLY A 239 -5.87 1.77 -1.21
N ALA A 240 -6.50 0.84 -0.49
CA ALA A 240 -6.19 0.56 0.92
C ALA A 240 -5.53 -0.81 1.03
N THR A 241 -4.53 -0.90 1.90
CA THR A 241 -3.62 -2.05 2.04
C THR A 241 -3.28 -2.30 3.51
N HIS A 242 -2.92 -3.53 3.86
CA HIS A 242 -2.66 -3.93 5.25
C HIS A 242 -1.60 -3.06 5.95
N TYR A 243 -0.44 -2.87 5.34
CA TYR A 243 0.67 -2.13 5.97
C TYR A 243 0.35 -0.64 6.21
N ASN A 244 -0.28 0.06 5.25
CA ASN A 244 -0.72 1.45 5.42
C ASN A 244 -1.77 1.59 6.55
N GLN A 245 -2.74 0.66 6.65
CA GLN A 245 -3.65 0.60 7.80
C GLN A 245 -2.88 0.37 9.10
N GLY A 246 -1.91 -0.53 9.08
CA GLY A 246 -1.06 -0.87 10.23
C GLY A 246 -0.37 0.36 10.81
N THR A 247 0.42 1.10 10.02
CA THR A 247 1.17 2.24 10.54
C THR A 247 0.29 3.43 10.89
N PHE A 248 -0.87 3.59 10.24
CA PHE A 248 -1.88 4.55 10.69
C PHE A 248 -2.37 4.21 12.11
N ILE A 249 -2.74 2.94 12.36
CA ILE A 249 -3.16 2.44 13.67
C ILE A 249 -2.03 2.58 14.70
N GLY A 250 -0.80 2.21 14.33
CA GLY A 250 0.40 2.29 15.17
C GLY A 250 0.70 3.69 15.67
N ALA A 251 0.83 4.64 14.73
CA ALA A 251 1.05 6.05 15.05
C ALA A 251 -0.07 6.63 15.94
N ALA A 252 -1.33 6.28 15.66
CA ALA A 252 -2.48 6.72 16.43
C ALA A 252 -2.43 6.20 17.88
N VAL A 253 -2.19 4.90 18.08
CA VAL A 253 -2.04 4.32 19.42
C VAL A 253 -0.87 4.94 20.17
N GLY A 254 0.26 5.17 19.49
CA GLY A 254 1.43 5.82 20.07
C GLY A 254 1.15 7.26 20.53
N LEU A 255 0.47 8.06 19.71
CA LEU A 255 0.05 9.41 20.07
C LEU A 255 -0.94 9.42 21.23
N TYR A 256 -1.90 8.48 21.25
CA TYR A 256 -2.81 8.31 22.40
C TYR A 256 -2.04 8.02 23.69
N GLN A 257 -1.06 7.10 23.67
CA GLN A 257 -0.28 6.73 24.85
C GLN A 257 0.54 7.90 25.40
N ILE A 258 1.06 8.77 24.53
CA ILE A 258 1.86 9.94 24.94
C ILE A 258 0.97 11.09 25.44
N THR A 259 -0.13 11.38 24.74
CA THR A 259 -0.93 12.59 24.95
C THR A 259 -2.13 12.39 25.87
N GLY A 260 -2.66 11.16 25.92
CA GLY A 260 -3.95 10.84 26.54
C GLY A 260 -5.17 11.31 25.74
N ASP A 261 -4.99 11.84 24.52
CA ASP A 261 -6.09 12.30 23.68
C ASP A 261 -6.83 11.12 23.02
N GLU A 262 -8.05 10.89 23.47
CA GLU A 262 -8.90 9.78 23.02
C GLU A 262 -9.22 9.81 21.52
N VAL A 263 -9.12 10.97 20.86
CA VAL A 263 -9.33 11.10 19.41
C VAL A 263 -8.44 10.13 18.64
N TYR A 264 -7.17 10.00 19.04
CA TYR A 264 -6.25 9.10 18.36
C TYR A 264 -6.61 7.63 18.57
N LEU A 265 -7.10 7.25 19.75
CA LEU A 265 -7.55 5.88 19.98
C LEU A 265 -8.83 5.58 19.19
N ASP A 266 -9.76 6.53 19.12
CA ASP A 266 -10.97 6.42 18.29
C ASP A 266 -10.60 6.31 16.79
N ASP A 267 -9.58 7.02 16.31
CA ASP A 267 -9.06 6.86 14.95
C ASP A 267 -8.48 5.45 14.70
N ALA A 268 -7.70 4.92 15.65
CA ALA A 268 -7.17 3.56 15.59
C ALA A 268 -8.29 2.51 15.51
N LEU A 269 -9.37 2.70 16.28
CA LEU A 269 -10.57 1.86 16.23
C LEU A 269 -11.21 1.89 14.84
N LYS A 270 -11.39 3.07 14.23
CA LYS A 270 -11.92 3.21 12.87
C LYS A 270 -11.04 2.47 11.86
N GLY A 271 -9.72 2.63 11.93
CA GLY A 271 -8.77 1.94 11.06
C GLY A 271 -8.82 0.41 11.19
N ALA A 272 -8.92 -0.09 12.42
CA ALA A 272 -9.04 -1.51 12.71
C ALA A 272 -10.40 -2.09 12.26
N THR A 273 -11.50 -1.35 12.47
CA THR A 273 -12.84 -1.74 11.98
C THR A 273 -12.86 -1.81 10.46
N PHE A 274 -12.36 -0.78 9.76
CA PHE A 274 -12.25 -0.82 8.30
C PHE A 274 -11.45 -2.04 7.83
N THR A 275 -10.32 -2.34 8.49
CA THR A 275 -9.50 -3.51 8.17
C THR A 275 -10.28 -4.81 8.34
N LYS A 276 -10.94 -5.00 9.49
CA LYS A 276 -11.73 -6.19 9.83
C LYS A 276 -12.95 -6.40 8.94
N GLU A 277 -13.51 -5.32 8.37
CA GLU A 277 -14.71 -5.38 7.54
C GLU A 277 -14.44 -5.39 6.03
N GLN A 278 -13.36 -4.74 5.58
CA GLN A 278 -13.11 -4.46 4.16
C GLN A 278 -11.83 -5.10 3.61
N LEU A 279 -10.84 -5.41 4.46
CA LEU A 279 -9.56 -6.01 4.04
C LEU A 279 -9.46 -7.50 4.41
N VAL A 280 -10.60 -8.18 4.36
CA VAL A 280 -10.80 -9.58 4.68
C VAL A 280 -11.48 -10.31 3.52
N ASP A 281 -11.35 -11.65 3.50
CA ASP A 281 -12.16 -12.51 2.65
C ASP A 281 -13.60 -12.64 3.17
N SER A 282 -14.43 -13.43 2.48
CA SER A 282 -15.83 -13.66 2.86
C SER A 282 -16.01 -14.33 4.23
N ASN A 283 -14.95 -14.85 4.83
CA ASN A 283 -14.95 -15.49 6.15
C ASN A 283 -14.44 -14.57 7.26
N GLY A 284 -14.04 -13.33 6.94
CA GLY A 284 -13.40 -12.44 7.88
C GLY A 284 -11.90 -12.68 8.08
N LEU A 285 -11.26 -13.51 7.25
CA LEU A 285 -9.81 -13.74 7.32
C LEU A 285 -9.08 -12.64 6.54
N LEU A 286 -8.00 -12.09 7.09
CA LEU A 286 -7.20 -11.07 6.40
C LEU A 286 -6.77 -11.56 5.01
N ARG A 287 -7.10 -10.77 3.98
CA ARG A 287 -6.88 -11.15 2.58
C ARG A 287 -5.39 -11.36 2.25
N TYR A 288 -5.11 -12.02 1.14
CA TYR A 288 -3.77 -12.03 0.55
C TYR A 288 -3.63 -10.83 -0.41
N GLU A 289 -2.54 -10.07 -0.31
CA GLU A 289 -2.30 -8.87 -1.13
C GLU A 289 -1.21 -9.06 -2.20
N GLY A 290 -0.80 -10.31 -2.45
CA GLY A 290 -0.01 -10.64 -3.65
C GLY A 290 -0.81 -10.42 -4.94
N PRO A 291 -0.15 -10.39 -6.11
CA PRO A 291 1.23 -10.83 -6.38
C PRO A 291 2.28 -9.73 -6.15
N ASN A 292 1.85 -8.52 -5.81
CA ASN A 292 2.78 -7.42 -5.57
C ASN A 292 3.79 -7.83 -4.47
N GLY A 293 5.07 -7.72 -4.82
CA GLY A 293 6.17 -8.20 -3.98
C GLY A 293 6.26 -7.51 -2.63
N ASP A 294 5.85 -6.25 -2.56
CA ASP A 294 5.88 -5.44 -1.34
C ASP A 294 4.66 -5.69 -0.47
N LEU A 295 3.48 -5.84 -1.08
CA LEU A 295 2.21 -6.01 -0.35
C LEU A 295 2.00 -7.41 0.22
N LYS A 296 2.55 -8.46 -0.42
CA LYS A 296 2.30 -9.86 -0.01
C LYS A 296 2.68 -10.17 1.45
N GLY A 297 3.69 -9.48 2.01
CA GLY A 297 4.07 -9.59 3.42
C GLY A 297 3.51 -8.48 4.32
N GLY A 298 2.69 -7.56 3.79
CA GLY A 298 2.17 -6.39 4.51
C GLY A 298 1.35 -6.70 5.77
N LYS A 299 0.82 -7.92 5.90
CA LYS A 299 0.22 -8.42 7.15
C LYS A 299 1.19 -8.38 8.33
N THR A 300 2.50 -8.48 8.10
CA THR A 300 3.52 -8.36 9.14
C THR A 300 3.42 -7.01 9.84
N ILE A 301 3.47 -5.91 9.08
CA ILE A 301 3.36 -4.55 9.63
C ILE A 301 1.98 -4.33 10.26
N LEU A 302 0.91 -4.80 9.61
CA LEU A 302 -0.45 -4.66 10.12
C LEU A 302 -0.58 -5.31 11.50
N VAL A 303 -0.18 -6.57 11.64
CA VAL A 303 -0.43 -7.35 12.85
C VAL A 303 0.40 -6.86 14.03
N ARG A 304 1.63 -6.37 13.80
CA ARG A 304 2.42 -5.68 14.82
C ARG A 304 1.62 -4.52 15.45
N ASN A 305 1.03 -3.69 14.60
CA ASN A 305 0.28 -2.51 15.00
C ASN A 305 -1.10 -2.82 15.57
N LEU A 306 -1.77 -3.85 15.05
CA LEU A 306 -2.99 -4.39 15.66
C LEU A 306 -2.73 -4.90 17.08
N GLY A 307 -1.53 -5.43 17.36
CA GLY A 307 -1.08 -5.81 18.69
C GLY A 307 -0.91 -4.62 19.64
N TYR A 308 -0.41 -3.47 19.15
CA TYR A 308 -0.37 -2.24 19.94
C TYR A 308 -1.78 -1.77 20.32
N LEU A 309 -2.71 -1.79 19.36
CA LEU A 309 -4.11 -1.46 19.62
C LEU A 309 -4.74 -2.45 20.62
N GLN A 310 -4.51 -3.75 20.45
CA GLN A 310 -5.02 -4.80 21.33
C GLN A 310 -4.63 -4.53 22.79
N LYS A 311 -3.35 -4.25 23.04
CA LYS A 311 -2.85 -3.91 24.37
C LYS A 311 -3.52 -2.65 24.94
N ALA A 312 -3.69 -1.61 24.12
CA ALA A 312 -4.31 -0.35 24.54
C ALA A 312 -5.79 -0.52 24.94
N VAL A 313 -6.58 -1.22 24.12
CA VAL A 313 -8.02 -1.42 24.40
C VAL A 313 -8.25 -2.39 25.55
N ASN A 314 -7.44 -3.45 25.68
CA ASN A 314 -7.52 -4.41 26.79
C ASN A 314 -7.16 -3.77 28.14
N ALA A 315 -6.22 -2.83 28.14
CA ALA A 315 -5.81 -2.11 29.35
C ALA A 315 -6.80 -1.01 29.77
N SER A 316 -7.69 -0.57 28.87
CA SER A 316 -8.58 0.55 29.14
C SER A 316 -9.69 0.22 30.13
N SER A 317 -10.05 1.18 30.99
CA SER A 317 -11.21 1.08 31.88
C SER A 317 -12.52 1.53 31.23
N GLU A 318 -12.47 2.28 30.13
CA GLU A 318 -13.65 2.88 29.48
C GLU A 318 -14.50 1.82 28.78
N SER A 319 -15.82 1.93 28.91
CA SER A 319 -16.75 0.92 28.40
C SER A 319 -16.70 0.76 26.89
N LYS A 320 -16.57 1.87 26.12
CA LYS A 320 -16.52 1.83 24.65
C LYS A 320 -15.38 0.96 24.13
N TYR A 321 -14.19 1.07 24.72
CA TYR A 321 -13.01 0.32 24.28
C TYR A 321 -13.07 -1.15 24.70
N LYS A 322 -13.66 -1.45 25.88
CA LYS A 322 -13.89 -2.84 26.30
C LYS A 322 -14.85 -3.57 25.37
N THR A 323 -15.96 -2.92 24.98
CA THR A 323 -16.91 -3.52 24.04
C THR A 323 -16.28 -3.76 22.66
N PHE A 324 -15.44 -2.85 22.18
CA PHE A 324 -14.67 -3.07 20.96
C PHE A 324 -13.70 -4.26 21.10
N ALA A 325 -12.99 -4.34 22.23
CA ALA A 325 -11.97 -5.35 22.49
C ALA A 325 -12.51 -6.79 22.40
N GLU A 326 -13.75 -7.05 22.84
CA GLU A 326 -14.36 -8.40 22.80
C GLU A 326 -14.36 -8.99 21.38
N GLY A 327 -15.01 -8.31 20.42
CA GLY A 327 -15.08 -8.78 19.03
C GLY A 327 -13.78 -8.61 18.25
N TYR A 328 -12.91 -7.69 18.69
CA TYR A 328 -11.60 -7.49 18.10
C TYR A 328 -10.63 -8.62 18.46
N ASN A 329 -10.59 -9.02 19.73
CA ASN A 329 -9.76 -10.12 20.23
C ASN A 329 -10.12 -11.46 19.58
N GLU A 330 -11.42 -11.75 19.47
CA GLU A 330 -11.90 -12.96 18.80
C GLU A 330 -11.45 -13.02 17.34
N TRP A 331 -11.55 -11.90 16.61
CA TRP A 331 -11.13 -11.82 15.22
C TRP A 331 -9.63 -12.00 15.03
N LEU A 332 -8.82 -11.40 15.91
CA LEU A 332 -7.36 -11.58 15.90
C LEU A 332 -6.96 -13.04 16.20
N ALA A 333 -7.64 -13.69 17.15
CA ALA A 333 -7.44 -15.10 17.47
C ALA A 333 -7.78 -15.99 16.28
N PHE A 334 -8.95 -15.80 15.67
CA PHE A 334 -9.38 -16.51 14.47
C PHE A 334 -8.33 -16.42 13.35
N ASN A 335 -7.83 -15.21 13.06
CA ASN A 335 -6.83 -15.01 12.02
C ASN A 335 -5.51 -15.74 12.31
N THR A 336 -5.03 -15.62 13.55
CA THR A 336 -3.76 -16.21 13.99
C THR A 336 -3.82 -17.74 13.99
N ASP A 337 -4.90 -18.30 14.52
CA ASP A 337 -5.11 -19.75 14.55
C ASP A 337 -5.30 -20.32 13.15
N MET A 338 -6.05 -19.64 12.26
CA MET A 338 -6.18 -20.07 10.86
C MET A 338 -4.82 -20.08 10.15
N ALA A 339 -4.01 -19.03 10.32
CA ALA A 339 -2.67 -18.96 9.77
C ALA A 339 -1.78 -20.11 10.28
N TRP A 340 -1.72 -20.30 11.60
CA TRP A 340 -0.84 -21.29 12.21
C TRP A 340 -1.26 -22.73 11.90
N ASN A 341 -2.56 -23.00 11.78
CA ASN A 341 -3.07 -24.31 11.35
C ASN A 341 -2.75 -24.66 9.89
N ASN A 342 -2.45 -23.65 9.06
CA ASN A 342 -2.03 -23.83 7.67
C ASN A 342 -0.50 -23.89 7.49
N ARG A 343 0.28 -24.08 8.56
CA ARG A 343 1.74 -24.29 8.45
C ARG A 343 2.09 -25.60 7.74
N ASN A 344 3.24 -25.63 7.08
CA ASN A 344 3.79 -26.85 6.48
C ASN A 344 4.53 -27.72 7.53
N ALA A 345 5.10 -28.85 7.10
CA ALA A 345 5.85 -29.75 7.98
C ALA A 345 7.15 -29.15 8.56
N ALA A 346 7.64 -28.05 7.99
CA ALA A 346 8.78 -27.28 8.49
C ALA A 346 8.33 -26.11 9.40
N ASN A 347 7.04 -26.02 9.74
CA ASN A 347 6.42 -24.93 10.50
C ASN A 347 6.52 -23.54 9.82
N LEU A 348 6.62 -23.50 8.49
CA LEU A 348 6.48 -22.27 7.72
C LEU A 348 5.04 -22.07 7.28
N VAL A 349 4.58 -20.83 7.30
CA VAL A 349 3.24 -20.42 6.85
C VAL A 349 3.43 -19.44 5.69
N ASP A 350 2.69 -19.61 4.60
CA ASP A 350 2.61 -18.59 3.55
C ASP A 350 1.59 -17.51 3.95
N SER A 351 1.78 -16.26 3.52
CA SER A 351 0.84 -15.18 3.84
C SER A 351 -0.58 -15.36 3.28
N ASN A 352 -0.82 -16.29 2.36
CA ASN A 352 -2.18 -16.71 2.01
C ASN A 352 -2.75 -17.59 3.13
N TRP A 353 -3.17 -16.96 4.22
CA TRP A 353 -3.68 -17.65 5.41
C TRP A 353 -4.95 -18.45 5.16
N ALA A 354 -5.66 -18.24 4.04
CA ALA A 354 -6.84 -19.02 3.66
C ALA A 354 -6.46 -20.44 3.20
N GLY A 355 -5.22 -20.64 2.79
CA GLY A 355 -4.71 -21.89 2.24
C GLY A 355 -3.42 -22.37 2.89
N GLN A 356 -3.13 -23.64 2.70
CA GLN A 356 -1.89 -24.28 3.12
C GLN A 356 -1.03 -24.59 1.89
N GLN A 357 0.14 -23.97 1.82
CA GLN A 357 1.18 -24.35 0.85
C GLN A 357 2.01 -25.50 1.42
N LEU A 358 1.97 -26.67 0.78
CA LEU A 358 2.68 -27.86 1.28
C LEU A 358 4.13 -27.95 0.80
N SER A 359 4.41 -27.44 -0.40
CA SER A 359 5.72 -27.52 -1.04
C SER A 359 5.93 -26.34 -2.01
N GLY A 360 7.08 -26.28 -2.66
CA GLY A 360 7.46 -25.19 -3.55
C GLY A 360 8.44 -24.22 -2.89
N THR A 361 8.43 -22.96 -3.34
CA THR A 361 9.32 -21.92 -2.81
C THR A 361 8.55 -21.13 -1.77
N PHE A 362 9.13 -20.95 -0.58
CA PHE A 362 8.61 -20.03 0.43
C PHE A 362 9.42 -18.74 0.39
N GLU A 363 8.79 -17.62 0.71
CA GLU A 363 9.41 -16.30 0.71
C GLU A 363 9.44 -15.74 2.12
N SER A 364 10.56 -15.14 2.52
CA SER A 364 10.74 -14.66 3.89
C SER A 364 9.74 -13.56 4.24
N TRP A 365 9.46 -12.63 3.32
CA TRP A 365 8.51 -11.54 3.57
C TRP A 365 7.07 -12.04 3.74
N SER A 366 6.64 -12.95 2.87
CA SER A 366 5.32 -13.58 2.96
C SER A 366 5.17 -14.39 4.25
N SER A 367 6.20 -15.17 4.61
CA SER A 367 6.15 -16.02 5.80
C SER A 367 6.33 -15.29 7.13
N ALA A 368 6.76 -14.02 7.12
CA ALA A 368 6.96 -13.24 8.34
C ALA A 368 5.66 -12.97 9.11
N ALA A 369 4.54 -12.81 8.40
CA ALA A 369 3.29 -12.35 9.00
C ALA A 369 2.75 -13.30 10.08
N ALA A 370 2.85 -14.62 9.89
CA ALA A 370 2.38 -15.59 10.87
C ALA A 370 3.28 -15.62 12.11
N VAL A 371 4.60 -15.47 11.93
CA VAL A 371 5.55 -15.34 13.03
C VAL A 371 5.28 -14.07 13.83
N GLN A 372 4.98 -12.97 13.13
CA GLN A 372 4.60 -11.70 13.74
C GLN A 372 3.32 -11.81 14.56
N ALA A 373 2.29 -12.48 14.04
CA ALA A 373 1.04 -12.71 14.76
C ALA A 373 1.26 -13.43 16.08
N LEU A 374 2.02 -14.52 16.06
CA LEU A 374 2.34 -15.30 17.25
C LEU A 374 3.22 -14.57 18.26
N THR A 375 3.97 -13.53 17.83
CA THR A 375 4.89 -12.77 18.70
C THR A 375 4.33 -11.44 19.17
N SER A 376 3.26 -10.94 18.57
CA SER A 376 2.70 -9.61 18.87
C SER A 376 1.30 -9.61 19.45
N LEU A 377 0.50 -10.65 19.14
CA LEU A 377 -0.89 -10.74 19.57
C LEU A 377 -1.01 -11.57 20.84
N GLU A 378 -1.92 -11.17 21.72
CA GLU A 378 -2.22 -11.90 22.95
C GLU A 378 -3.04 -13.17 22.64
N PRO A 379 -2.61 -14.36 23.11
CA PRO A 379 -3.36 -15.61 22.98
C PRO A 379 -4.80 -15.53 23.49
N GLN A 380 -5.75 -15.97 22.67
CA GLN A 380 -7.16 -16.12 23.02
C GLN A 380 -7.74 -17.34 22.29
N ASP A 381 -8.78 -17.97 22.86
CA ASP A 381 -9.48 -19.07 22.18
C ASP A 381 -10.32 -18.50 21.02
N ALA A 382 -10.16 -19.05 19.81
CA ALA A 382 -11.10 -18.80 18.72
C ALA A 382 -12.32 -19.74 18.84
N GLU A 383 -13.56 -19.22 18.86
CA GLU A 383 -14.72 -20.10 19.04
C GLU A 383 -14.96 -21.02 17.82
N HIS A 384 -14.60 -20.57 16.61
CA HIS A 384 -14.88 -21.28 15.35
C HIS A 384 -13.74 -21.17 14.33
N LEU A 385 -13.14 -22.31 13.97
CA LEU A 385 -12.16 -22.43 12.87
C LEU A 385 -12.77 -23.24 11.73
N GLU A 386 -13.45 -22.57 10.80
CA GLU A 386 -14.03 -23.20 9.61
C GLU A 386 -13.66 -22.43 8.35
N TYR A 387 -13.48 -23.14 7.22
CA TYR A 387 -13.33 -22.47 5.92
C TYR A 387 -14.67 -21.96 5.39
N ALA A 388 -14.67 -20.83 4.69
CA ALA A 388 -15.86 -20.33 4.01
C ALA A 388 -16.48 -21.38 3.08
N VAL A 389 -17.81 -21.45 3.10
CA VAL A 389 -18.59 -22.28 2.16
C VAL A 389 -18.50 -21.66 0.78
N LYS A 390 -18.13 -22.47 -0.22
CA LYS A 390 -18.02 -22.04 -1.61
C LYS A 390 -19.23 -22.51 -2.42
N ASN A 391 -19.80 -21.62 -3.21
CA ASN A 391 -20.81 -21.98 -4.21
C ASN A 391 -20.10 -22.39 -5.52
N PRO A 392 -20.19 -23.67 -5.95
CA PRO A 392 -19.48 -24.17 -7.12
C PRO A 392 -19.97 -23.58 -8.45
N TYR A 393 -21.16 -22.99 -8.48
CA TYR A 393 -21.75 -22.41 -9.69
C TYR A 393 -21.32 -20.95 -9.93
N ASN A 394 -20.69 -20.33 -8.93
CA ASN A 394 -20.02 -19.04 -9.10
C ASN A 394 -18.57 -19.27 -9.58
N LYS A 395 -17.94 -18.22 -10.11
CA LYS A 395 -16.49 -18.25 -10.37
C LYS A 395 -15.76 -18.50 -9.05
N VAL A 396 -14.90 -19.53 -9.03
CA VAL A 396 -13.98 -19.83 -7.94
C VAL A 396 -12.58 -19.52 -8.44
N GLU A 397 -11.97 -18.48 -7.89
CA GLU A 397 -10.59 -18.09 -8.22
C GLU A 397 -9.64 -19.23 -7.85
N ALA A 398 -8.70 -19.57 -8.73
CA ALA A 398 -7.83 -20.74 -8.54
C ALA A 398 -6.83 -20.53 -7.39
N GLU A 399 -6.44 -19.28 -7.14
CA GLU A 399 -5.64 -18.87 -5.99
C GLU A 399 -6.40 -18.96 -4.65
N SER A 400 -7.73 -19.15 -4.66
CA SER A 400 -8.55 -19.31 -3.44
C SER A 400 -8.54 -20.74 -2.86
N PHE A 401 -7.46 -21.49 -3.16
CA PHE A 401 -7.28 -22.84 -2.65
C PHE A 401 -7.17 -22.87 -1.12
N ASN A 402 -7.57 -23.99 -0.53
CA ASN A 402 -7.34 -24.28 0.87
C ASN A 402 -6.09 -25.15 1.09
N ILE A 403 -5.68 -25.92 0.08
CA ILE A 403 -4.42 -26.68 0.08
C ILE A 403 -3.82 -26.63 -1.32
N VAL A 404 -2.51 -26.37 -1.44
CA VAL A 404 -1.78 -26.44 -2.70
C VAL A 404 -0.49 -27.22 -2.54
N ASN A 405 -0.14 -28.00 -3.57
CA ASN A 405 1.14 -28.70 -3.65
C ASN A 405 1.74 -28.57 -5.05
N GLY A 406 2.75 -27.70 -5.17
CA GLY A 406 3.52 -27.49 -6.39
C GLY A 406 3.29 -26.13 -7.06
N PRO A 407 2.08 -25.80 -7.54
CA PRO A 407 1.79 -24.55 -8.23
C PRO A 407 2.10 -23.34 -7.35
N GLY A 408 2.63 -22.29 -7.95
CA GLY A 408 2.79 -20.99 -7.30
C GLY A 408 1.62 -20.08 -7.61
N MET A 409 1.44 -19.03 -6.81
CA MET A 409 0.57 -17.91 -7.15
C MET A 409 1.37 -16.85 -7.90
N GLU A 410 0.86 -16.38 -9.04
CA GLU A 410 1.47 -15.29 -9.81
C GLU A 410 0.39 -14.34 -10.32
N GLY A 411 0.79 -13.16 -10.80
CA GLY A 411 -0.16 -12.18 -11.33
C GLY A 411 -0.83 -12.65 -12.62
N SER A 412 -2.11 -12.31 -12.74
CA SER A 412 -2.92 -12.60 -13.92
C SER A 412 -3.19 -11.33 -14.71
N ILE A 413 -3.25 -11.44 -16.05
CA ILE A 413 -3.72 -10.33 -16.89
C ILE A 413 -5.26 -10.22 -16.90
N GLU A 414 -5.95 -11.27 -16.45
CA GLU A 414 -7.42 -11.34 -16.32
C GLU A 414 -7.81 -11.47 -14.85
N GLY A 415 -7.55 -10.45 -14.03
CA GLY A 415 -7.87 -10.46 -12.60
C GLY A 415 -6.67 -10.07 -11.74
N SER A 416 -6.60 -10.57 -10.52
CA SER A 416 -5.48 -10.33 -9.60
C SER A 416 -4.40 -11.39 -9.69
N LEU A 417 -4.78 -12.66 -9.58
CA LEU A 417 -3.86 -13.78 -9.39
C LEU A 417 -4.29 -14.99 -10.23
N GLN A 418 -3.40 -15.95 -10.35
CA GLN A 418 -3.65 -17.26 -10.97
C GLN A 418 -2.73 -18.32 -10.35
N LEU A 419 -3.03 -19.59 -10.58
CA LEU A 419 -2.08 -20.67 -10.36
C LEU A 419 -1.16 -20.81 -11.57
N GLY A 420 0.13 -20.57 -11.34
CA GLY A 420 1.19 -20.65 -12.34
C GLY A 420 2.17 -21.80 -12.08
N GLY A 421 3.01 -22.08 -13.09
CA GLY A 421 4.07 -23.09 -12.99
C GLY A 421 3.53 -24.52 -12.80
N ILE A 422 2.30 -24.80 -13.24
CA ILE A 422 1.63 -26.09 -13.06
C ILE A 422 2.39 -27.19 -13.81
N GLN A 423 2.69 -28.29 -13.10
CA GLN A 423 3.37 -29.48 -13.63
C GLN A 423 2.57 -30.77 -13.32
N ASP A 424 3.00 -31.89 -13.90
CA ASP A 424 2.39 -33.21 -13.66
C ASP A 424 2.45 -33.61 -12.17
N GLY A 425 1.32 -34.04 -11.62
CA GLY A 425 1.19 -34.49 -10.23
C GLY A 425 0.97 -33.37 -9.21
N TYR A 426 0.98 -32.11 -9.65
CA TYR A 426 0.59 -30.97 -8.83
C TYR A 426 -0.92 -30.97 -8.58
N TYR A 427 -1.35 -30.35 -7.49
CA TYR A 427 -2.79 -30.22 -7.20
C TYR A 427 -3.11 -28.98 -6.36
N ALA A 428 -4.37 -28.57 -6.45
CA ALA A 428 -5.01 -27.59 -5.57
C ALA A 428 -6.34 -28.16 -5.05
N ALA A 429 -6.63 -27.96 -3.77
CA ALA A 429 -7.86 -28.42 -3.13
C ALA A 429 -8.67 -27.26 -2.54
N TYR A 430 -9.98 -27.31 -2.73
CA TYR A 430 -10.95 -26.31 -2.31
C TYR A 430 -11.94 -26.98 -1.38
N LYS A 431 -11.93 -26.56 -0.12
CA LYS A 431 -12.76 -27.16 0.91
C LYS A 431 -14.13 -26.51 0.99
N ASN A 432 -15.08 -27.24 1.55
CA ASN A 432 -16.44 -26.75 1.84
C ASN A 432 -17.21 -26.25 0.59
N VAL A 433 -17.10 -26.95 -0.53
CA VAL A 433 -17.84 -26.63 -1.77
C VAL A 433 -19.23 -27.25 -1.72
N ASP A 434 -20.28 -26.43 -1.74
CA ASP A 434 -21.67 -26.90 -1.59
C ASP A 434 -22.43 -26.91 -2.93
N PHE A 435 -22.60 -28.10 -3.50
CA PHE A 435 -23.31 -28.33 -4.75
C PHE A 435 -24.84 -28.29 -4.62
N GLY A 436 -25.36 -28.16 -3.39
CA GLY A 436 -26.78 -28.20 -3.08
C GLY A 436 -27.41 -29.57 -3.34
N SER A 437 -28.74 -29.61 -3.46
CA SER A 437 -29.51 -30.83 -3.77
C SER A 437 -30.17 -30.76 -5.16
N GLY A 438 -30.62 -31.89 -5.70
CA GLY A 438 -31.34 -31.95 -6.98
C GLY A 438 -30.48 -32.40 -8.16
N GLN A 439 -30.46 -31.63 -9.26
CA GLN A 439 -29.76 -32.01 -10.52
C GLN A 439 -28.23 -32.05 -10.39
N GLY A 440 -27.66 -31.32 -9.42
CA GLY A 440 -26.22 -31.27 -9.18
C GLY A 440 -25.41 -30.64 -10.32
N ALA A 441 -24.09 -30.62 -10.16
CA ALA A 441 -23.16 -30.25 -11.21
C ALA A 441 -22.94 -31.42 -12.18
N SER A 442 -23.05 -31.14 -13.47
CA SER A 442 -22.77 -32.10 -14.56
C SER A 442 -21.72 -31.61 -15.54
N GLY A 443 -21.32 -30.33 -15.46
CA GLY A 443 -20.26 -29.76 -16.27
C GLY A 443 -19.24 -29.00 -15.43
N PHE A 444 -18.08 -28.77 -16.04
CA PHE A 444 -16.96 -28.06 -15.42
C PHE A 444 -16.28 -27.17 -16.46
N ILE A 445 -15.97 -25.95 -16.04
CA ILE A 445 -15.33 -24.90 -16.83
C ILE A 445 -14.08 -24.45 -16.06
N ALA A 446 -12.96 -24.35 -16.76
CA ALA A 446 -11.74 -23.75 -16.23
C ALA A 446 -11.22 -22.69 -17.21
N ARG A 447 -11.03 -21.46 -16.72
CA ARG A 447 -10.36 -20.38 -17.45
C ARG A 447 -8.86 -20.59 -17.35
N ALA A 448 -8.24 -21.02 -18.44
CA ALA A 448 -6.82 -21.37 -18.45
C ALA A 448 -6.10 -20.83 -19.69
N SER A 449 -4.79 -20.66 -19.59
CA SER A 449 -3.91 -20.26 -20.68
C SER A 449 -2.71 -21.22 -20.77
N SER A 450 -2.23 -21.49 -21.97
CA SER A 450 -1.08 -22.35 -22.18
C SER A 450 -0.26 -21.89 -23.38
N GLY A 451 1.02 -21.65 -23.12
CA GLY A 451 2.03 -21.47 -24.18
C GLY A 451 2.59 -22.78 -24.75
N THR A 452 2.11 -23.93 -24.27
CA THR A 452 2.55 -25.27 -24.69
C THR A 452 1.37 -26.06 -25.28
N GLY A 453 1.45 -27.39 -25.35
CA GLY A 453 0.33 -28.24 -25.76
C GLY A 453 -0.76 -28.41 -24.71
N GLY A 454 -0.62 -27.80 -23.53
CA GLY A 454 -1.60 -27.88 -22.45
C GLY A 454 -1.47 -29.13 -21.57
N GLY A 455 -2.58 -29.55 -20.97
CA GLY A 455 -2.63 -30.66 -20.02
C GLY A 455 -4.06 -31.04 -19.64
N GLN A 456 -4.21 -31.76 -18.51
CA GLN A 456 -5.51 -32.21 -18.00
C GLN A 456 -5.71 -31.79 -16.55
N ILE A 457 -6.96 -31.50 -16.21
CA ILE A 457 -7.45 -31.32 -14.84
C ILE A 457 -8.36 -32.51 -14.51
N GLU A 458 -7.93 -33.38 -13.59
CA GLU A 458 -8.80 -34.37 -12.96
C GLU A 458 -9.53 -33.73 -11.78
N VAL A 459 -10.87 -33.74 -11.82
CA VAL A 459 -11.72 -33.27 -10.74
C VAL A 459 -12.04 -34.45 -9.83
N ARG A 460 -11.58 -34.40 -8.58
CA ARG A 460 -11.75 -35.45 -7.57
C ARG A 460 -12.48 -34.92 -6.34
N LEU A 461 -13.26 -35.77 -5.70
CA LEU A 461 -14.07 -35.41 -4.53
C LEU A 461 -13.50 -35.99 -3.24
N ASP A 462 -13.55 -35.19 -2.18
CA ASP A 462 -13.24 -35.46 -0.77
C ASP A 462 -11.77 -35.82 -0.45
N ALA A 463 -11.01 -36.37 -1.40
CA ALA A 463 -9.59 -36.69 -1.24
C ALA A 463 -8.84 -36.65 -2.59
N LEU A 464 -7.51 -36.51 -2.53
CA LEU A 464 -6.63 -36.54 -3.72
C LEU A 464 -6.74 -37.86 -4.51
N ASP A 465 -7.01 -38.97 -3.83
CA ASP A 465 -7.27 -40.30 -4.41
C ASP A 465 -8.75 -40.69 -4.35
N GLY A 466 -9.62 -39.73 -4.03
CA GLY A 466 -11.07 -39.91 -3.94
C GLY A 466 -11.75 -40.11 -5.30
N PRO A 467 -13.09 -40.26 -5.32
CA PRO A 467 -13.86 -40.49 -6.54
C PRO A 467 -13.61 -39.42 -7.59
N LYS A 468 -13.35 -39.86 -8.83
CA LYS A 468 -13.18 -38.95 -9.97
C LYS A 468 -14.54 -38.54 -10.52
N ALA A 469 -14.85 -37.24 -10.47
CA ALA A 469 -16.06 -36.67 -11.04
C ALA A 469 -15.92 -36.37 -12.54
N GLY A 470 -14.70 -36.06 -13.01
CA GLY A 470 -14.47 -35.74 -14.41
C GLY A 470 -13.02 -35.47 -14.75
N THR A 471 -12.75 -35.35 -16.05
CA THR A 471 -11.47 -34.89 -16.60
C THR A 471 -11.73 -33.79 -17.63
N LEU A 472 -11.04 -32.67 -17.46
CA LEU A 472 -11.05 -31.55 -18.40
C LEU A 472 -9.71 -31.49 -19.13
N ASN A 473 -9.76 -31.34 -20.45
CA ASN A 473 -8.58 -31.09 -21.27
C ASN A 473 -8.38 -29.57 -21.43
N VAL A 474 -7.20 -29.08 -21.11
CA VAL A 474 -6.75 -27.73 -21.42
C VAL A 474 -5.81 -27.83 -22.61
N GLU A 475 -6.14 -27.19 -23.71
CA GLU A 475 -5.33 -27.16 -24.93
C GLU A 475 -4.32 -26.00 -24.90
N GLY A 476 -3.37 -26.01 -25.85
CA GLY A 476 -2.55 -24.84 -26.13
C GLY A 476 -3.40 -23.66 -26.57
N THR A 477 -3.30 -22.52 -25.88
CA THR A 477 -4.06 -21.30 -26.19
C THR A 477 -3.25 -20.28 -26.99
N GLY A 478 -2.01 -20.62 -27.35
CA GLY A 478 -1.11 -19.75 -28.12
C GLY A 478 -0.29 -18.78 -27.27
N GLY A 479 -0.39 -18.84 -25.94
CA GLY A 479 0.43 -18.04 -25.03
C GLY A 479 0.01 -18.13 -23.56
N TRP A 480 0.94 -17.82 -22.65
CA TRP A 480 0.72 -17.88 -21.19
C TRP A 480 -0.27 -16.84 -20.65
N ASN A 481 -0.62 -15.85 -21.45
CA ASN A 481 -1.60 -14.81 -21.11
C ASN A 481 -2.86 -14.88 -22.00
N ASN A 482 -2.96 -15.87 -22.89
CA ASN A 482 -4.12 -15.99 -23.77
C ASN A 482 -5.14 -16.93 -23.12
N PHE A 483 -6.06 -16.40 -22.32
CA PHE A 483 -7.01 -17.22 -21.57
C PHE A 483 -8.21 -17.66 -22.42
N MET A 484 -8.59 -18.92 -22.25
CA MET A 484 -9.79 -19.50 -22.85
C MET A 484 -10.53 -20.36 -21.82
N ASP A 485 -11.84 -20.50 -22.00
CA ASP A 485 -12.63 -21.43 -21.18
C ASP A 485 -12.44 -22.84 -21.75
N ALA A 486 -11.69 -23.65 -21.03
CA ALA A 486 -11.65 -25.08 -21.24
C ALA A 486 -12.90 -25.68 -20.56
N VAL A 487 -13.67 -26.46 -21.33
CA VAL A 487 -14.97 -26.97 -20.87
C VAL A 487 -15.10 -28.48 -21.03
N THR A 488 -15.80 -29.14 -20.11
CA THR A 488 -16.08 -30.57 -20.18
C THR A 488 -17.42 -30.93 -19.54
N LEU A 489 -18.04 -32.00 -20.05
CA LEU A 489 -19.08 -32.71 -19.31
C LEU A 489 -18.40 -33.68 -18.33
N LEU A 490 -18.77 -33.59 -17.05
CA LEU A 490 -18.22 -34.43 -16.00
C LEU A 490 -18.57 -35.90 -16.25
N LYS A 491 -17.56 -36.76 -16.32
CA LYS A 491 -17.71 -38.20 -16.55
C LYS A 491 -16.87 -38.99 -15.56
N ASP A 492 -17.48 -40.01 -14.96
CA ASP A 492 -16.80 -40.94 -14.05
C ASP A 492 -15.77 -41.82 -14.81
N ASP A 493 -15.04 -42.66 -14.09
CA ASP A 493 -14.08 -43.61 -14.68
C ASP A 493 -14.72 -44.63 -15.63
N GLN A 494 -16.05 -44.78 -15.59
CA GLN A 494 -16.82 -45.68 -16.47
C GLN A 494 -17.38 -44.94 -17.69
N GLY A 495 -17.18 -43.62 -17.80
CA GLY A 495 -17.63 -42.78 -18.90
C GLY A 495 -19.08 -42.30 -18.77
N ASN A 496 -19.75 -42.54 -17.63
CA ASN A 496 -21.10 -42.04 -17.38
C ASN A 496 -21.05 -40.60 -16.90
N THR A 497 -22.04 -39.79 -17.30
CA THR A 497 -22.19 -38.42 -16.79
C THR A 497 -22.35 -38.42 -15.27
N SER A 498 -21.50 -37.66 -14.59
CA SER A 498 -21.57 -37.46 -13.14
C SER A 498 -22.51 -36.32 -12.78
N HIS A 499 -23.25 -36.47 -11.69
CA HIS A 499 -24.11 -35.44 -11.09
C HIS A 499 -23.69 -35.23 -9.64
N VAL A 500 -22.89 -34.19 -9.39
CA VAL A 500 -22.33 -33.92 -8.05
C VAL A 500 -23.32 -33.10 -7.22
N THR A 501 -23.67 -33.58 -6.03
CA THR A 501 -24.61 -32.93 -5.10
C THR A 501 -24.08 -33.00 -3.67
N GLY A 502 -24.49 -32.09 -2.80
CA GLY A 502 -24.06 -32.03 -1.41
C GLY A 502 -22.76 -31.24 -1.23
N LYS A 503 -22.23 -31.27 0.00
CA LYS A 503 -21.01 -30.56 0.37
C LYS A 503 -19.80 -31.49 0.23
N HIS A 504 -18.80 -31.06 -0.54
CA HIS A 504 -17.59 -31.82 -0.84
C HIS A 504 -16.34 -30.94 -0.72
N ASP A 505 -15.20 -31.59 -0.51
CA ASP A 505 -13.90 -30.98 -0.82
C ASP A 505 -13.55 -31.33 -2.28
N VAL A 506 -13.16 -30.33 -3.07
CA VAL A 506 -12.85 -30.52 -4.50
C VAL A 506 -11.35 -30.46 -4.69
N TYR A 507 -10.78 -31.51 -5.26
CA TYR A 507 -9.37 -31.60 -5.64
C TYR A 507 -9.23 -31.47 -7.16
N LEU A 508 -8.41 -30.53 -7.60
CA LEU A 508 -7.96 -30.38 -8.98
C LEU A 508 -6.56 -30.99 -9.10
N LEU A 509 -6.46 -32.19 -9.67
CA LEU A 509 -5.20 -32.88 -9.90
C LEU A 509 -4.74 -32.63 -11.34
N PHE A 510 -3.54 -32.05 -11.49
CA PHE A 510 -2.97 -31.68 -12.78
C PHE A 510 -2.15 -32.81 -13.38
N LYS A 511 -2.45 -33.17 -14.62
CA LYS A 511 -1.86 -34.30 -15.33
C LYS A 511 -1.32 -33.85 -16.68
N LYS A 512 -0.08 -34.22 -17.00
CA LYS A 512 0.48 -33.87 -18.31
C LYS A 512 -0.15 -34.69 -19.45
N THR A 513 -0.17 -34.08 -20.62
CA THR A 513 -0.32 -34.80 -21.90
C THR A 513 1.07 -35.04 -22.50
N ASN A 514 1.82 -33.97 -22.80
CA ASN A 514 3.12 -34.04 -23.47
C ASN A 514 4.21 -33.15 -22.85
N ASP A 515 3.84 -32.06 -22.17
CA ASP A 515 4.78 -31.02 -21.72
C ASP A 515 5.07 -31.06 -20.21
N SER A 516 6.17 -30.41 -19.80
CA SER A 516 6.54 -30.26 -18.39
C SER A 516 5.77 -29.15 -17.68
N TYR A 517 5.52 -28.04 -18.38
CA TYR A 517 4.68 -26.93 -17.92
C TYR A 517 3.37 -26.97 -18.69
N LEU A 518 2.26 -27.07 -17.96
CA LEU A 518 0.96 -27.45 -18.54
C LEU A 518 0.16 -26.22 -18.98
N PHE A 519 -0.25 -25.40 -18.02
CA PHE A 519 -1.09 -24.22 -18.25
C PHE A 519 -1.05 -23.35 -16.97
N ASN A 520 -1.48 -22.10 -17.09
CA ASN A 520 -1.88 -21.28 -15.96
C ASN A 520 -3.39 -21.39 -15.78
N LEU A 521 -3.85 -21.47 -14.54
CA LEU A 521 -5.28 -21.60 -14.20
C LEU A 521 -5.72 -20.35 -13.43
N ASN A 522 -6.64 -19.59 -14.01
CA ASN A 522 -7.14 -18.34 -13.45
C ASN A 522 -8.31 -18.60 -12.49
N TRP A 523 -9.40 -19.17 -13.01
CA TRP A 523 -10.57 -19.54 -12.21
C TRP A 523 -11.25 -20.78 -12.78
N PHE A 524 -12.14 -21.39 -12.01
CA PHE A 524 -13.02 -22.45 -12.49
C PHE A 524 -14.45 -22.29 -11.93
N LYS A 525 -15.42 -22.95 -12.58
CA LYS A 525 -16.78 -23.10 -12.05
C LYS A 525 -17.38 -24.42 -12.52
N PHE A 526 -18.38 -24.89 -11.80
CA PHE A 526 -19.22 -26.00 -12.21
C PHE A 526 -20.51 -25.51 -12.86
N THR A 527 -21.09 -26.32 -13.73
CA THR A 527 -22.37 -26.02 -14.38
C THR A 527 -23.36 -27.15 -14.18
N LYS A 528 -24.65 -26.80 -14.21
CA LYS A 528 -25.75 -27.77 -14.17
C LYS A 528 -26.05 -28.38 -15.55
N THR A 529 -25.58 -27.74 -16.61
CA THR A 529 -25.74 -28.09 -18.03
C THR A 529 -24.40 -28.41 -18.67
N ASP A 530 -24.41 -28.91 -19.91
CA ASP A 530 -23.24 -29.25 -20.71
C ASP A 530 -22.56 -27.97 -21.27
N PRO A 531 -21.44 -27.52 -20.67
CA PRO A 531 -20.80 -26.26 -21.06
C PRO A 531 -20.14 -26.34 -22.44
N THR A 532 -19.92 -27.55 -22.98
CA THR A 532 -19.38 -27.75 -24.34
C THR A 532 -20.32 -27.26 -25.44
N LYS A 533 -21.58 -26.97 -25.08
CA LYS A 533 -22.62 -26.49 -25.99
C LYS A 533 -23.18 -25.13 -25.61
N THR A 534 -23.08 -24.76 -24.34
CA THR A 534 -23.78 -23.59 -23.79
C THR A 534 -22.84 -22.49 -23.34
N ASP A 535 -21.56 -22.72 -23.10
CA ASP A 535 -20.67 -21.63 -22.65
C ASP A 535 -20.19 -20.80 -23.85
N ALA A 536 -20.48 -19.49 -23.84
CA ALA A 536 -20.12 -18.61 -24.94
C ALA A 536 -18.60 -18.49 -25.15
N TYR A 537 -17.81 -18.70 -24.10
CA TYR A 537 -16.36 -18.47 -24.08
C TYR A 537 -15.55 -19.74 -24.35
N ALA A 538 -16.24 -20.88 -24.52
CA ALA A 538 -15.69 -22.11 -25.04
C ALA A 538 -15.53 -22.06 -26.58
N LYS A 539 -14.72 -22.98 -27.14
CA LYS A 539 -14.70 -23.25 -28.58
C LYS A 539 -15.93 -24.07 -28.98
N LEU A 540 -17.01 -23.38 -29.32
CA LEU A 540 -18.25 -23.99 -29.80
C LEU A 540 -18.04 -24.51 -31.22
N GLN A 541 -18.21 -25.83 -31.39
CA GLN A 541 -18.03 -26.48 -32.69
C GLN A 541 -19.18 -26.13 -33.62
N ALA A 542 -18.87 -25.77 -34.87
CA ALA A 542 -19.85 -25.28 -35.82
C ALA A 542 -20.84 -26.35 -36.26
N GLU A 543 -20.40 -27.61 -36.35
CA GLU A 543 -21.25 -28.76 -36.70
C GLU A 543 -22.24 -29.15 -35.61
N ASN A 544 -22.10 -28.62 -34.38
CA ASN A 544 -23.00 -28.87 -33.25
C ASN A 544 -24.22 -27.93 -33.23
N PHE A 545 -24.72 -27.52 -34.40
CA PHE A 545 -25.92 -26.68 -34.50
C PHE A 545 -27.17 -27.44 -34.04
N ALA A 546 -28.09 -26.71 -33.39
CA ALA A 546 -29.42 -27.19 -33.03
C ALA A 546 -30.38 -27.25 -34.23
N SER A 547 -30.23 -26.32 -35.18
CA SER A 547 -30.95 -26.28 -36.46
C SER A 547 -30.10 -25.57 -37.51
N SER A 548 -30.29 -25.91 -38.78
CA SER A 548 -29.63 -25.23 -39.90
C SER A 548 -30.46 -25.29 -41.18
N ASP A 549 -30.16 -24.39 -42.13
CA ASP A 549 -30.64 -24.45 -43.51
C ASP A 549 -29.54 -23.96 -44.46
N GLY A 550 -29.46 -24.55 -45.66
CA GLY A 550 -28.52 -24.12 -46.69
C GLY A 550 -27.04 -24.44 -46.45
N LEU A 551 -26.69 -25.32 -45.52
CA LEU A 551 -25.31 -25.78 -45.27
C LEU A 551 -25.22 -27.29 -45.04
N SER A 552 -24.01 -27.84 -45.08
CA SER A 552 -23.71 -29.22 -44.70
C SER A 552 -22.62 -29.29 -43.62
N VAL A 553 -22.41 -30.50 -43.10
CA VAL A 553 -21.23 -30.83 -42.31
C VAL A 553 -20.34 -31.69 -43.20
N ASN A 554 -19.04 -31.43 -43.14
CA ASN A 554 -18.09 -32.16 -43.97
C ASN A 554 -18.16 -33.68 -43.71
N SER A 555 -17.61 -34.48 -44.63
CA SER A 555 -17.67 -35.95 -44.54
C SER A 555 -17.03 -36.55 -43.28
N SER A 556 -16.12 -35.80 -42.65
CA SER A 556 -15.41 -36.21 -41.43
C SER A 556 -16.16 -35.82 -40.14
N GLY A 557 -17.21 -35.00 -40.22
CA GLY A 557 -17.96 -34.50 -39.06
C GLY A 557 -17.20 -33.47 -38.22
N GLN A 558 -16.32 -32.68 -38.82
CA GLN A 558 -15.37 -31.79 -38.13
C GLN A 558 -15.63 -30.29 -38.37
N PHE A 559 -16.38 -29.91 -39.39
CA PHE A 559 -16.67 -28.50 -39.66
C PHE A 559 -17.89 -28.35 -40.57
N ALA A 560 -18.52 -27.18 -40.51
CA ALA A 560 -19.58 -26.79 -41.45
C ALA A 560 -18.97 -26.43 -42.82
N ASP A 561 -19.53 -27.00 -43.88
CA ASP A 561 -19.13 -26.81 -45.27
C ASP A 561 -20.35 -26.65 -46.19
N GLY A 562 -20.11 -26.48 -47.49
CA GLY A 562 -21.19 -26.36 -48.47
C GLY A 562 -22.15 -25.18 -48.20
N ILE A 563 -21.67 -24.15 -47.50
CA ILE A 563 -22.47 -23.04 -46.99
C ILE A 563 -22.96 -22.17 -48.16
N HIS A 564 -24.28 -22.10 -48.39
CA HIS A 564 -24.89 -21.24 -49.40
C HIS A 564 -25.13 -19.81 -48.88
N ASN A 565 -25.38 -18.87 -49.79
CA ASN A 565 -25.72 -17.50 -49.41
C ASN A 565 -27.07 -17.46 -48.66
N ASN A 566 -27.12 -16.77 -47.53
CA ASN A 566 -28.20 -16.77 -46.53
C ASN A 566 -28.43 -18.11 -45.81
N ALA A 567 -27.48 -19.05 -45.87
CA ALA A 567 -27.52 -20.22 -45.00
C ALA A 567 -27.45 -19.80 -43.53
N TYR A 568 -27.98 -20.62 -42.62
CA TYR A 568 -27.86 -20.38 -41.19
C TYR A 568 -27.56 -21.63 -40.37
N ALA A 569 -26.91 -21.44 -39.23
CA ALA A 569 -26.78 -22.41 -38.14
C ALA A 569 -27.23 -21.77 -36.83
N SER A 570 -28.02 -22.47 -36.01
CA SER A 570 -28.45 -22.00 -34.69
C SER A 570 -27.87 -22.83 -33.56
N TYR A 571 -27.58 -22.19 -32.42
CA TYR A 571 -27.01 -22.79 -31.22
C TYR A 571 -27.85 -22.32 -30.03
N LYS A 572 -28.27 -23.26 -29.18
CA LYS A 572 -29.26 -22.97 -28.13
C LYS A 572 -28.62 -22.69 -26.79
N ASP A 573 -29.28 -21.84 -26.00
CA ASP A 573 -28.95 -21.58 -24.61
C ASP A 573 -27.48 -21.17 -24.39
N ILE A 574 -26.92 -20.36 -25.29
CA ILE A 574 -25.57 -19.82 -25.16
C ILE A 574 -25.54 -18.79 -24.03
N ASP A 575 -24.76 -19.08 -22.99
CA ASP A 575 -24.56 -18.29 -21.79
C ASP A 575 -23.39 -17.31 -21.97
N PHE A 576 -23.74 -16.05 -22.20
CA PHE A 576 -22.82 -14.92 -22.24
C PHE A 576 -22.49 -14.37 -20.85
N GLY A 577 -23.12 -14.84 -19.77
CA GLY A 577 -22.94 -14.32 -18.43
C GLY A 577 -23.16 -12.80 -18.37
N SER A 578 -22.13 -12.04 -18.00
CA SER A 578 -22.18 -10.57 -17.87
C SER A 578 -22.05 -9.79 -19.19
N GLY A 579 -21.80 -10.46 -20.31
CA GLY A 579 -21.64 -9.80 -21.61
C GLY A 579 -20.43 -10.27 -22.40
N ALA A 580 -20.59 -10.47 -23.71
CA ALA A 580 -19.47 -10.63 -24.65
C ALA A 580 -19.21 -9.33 -25.43
N ALA A 581 -17.94 -9.05 -25.69
CA ALA A 581 -17.48 -7.85 -26.39
C ALA A 581 -16.90 -8.14 -27.78
N GLY A 582 -16.63 -9.40 -28.07
CA GLY A 582 -16.13 -9.82 -29.36
C GLY A 582 -16.39 -11.30 -29.61
N VAL A 583 -16.19 -11.69 -30.85
CA VAL A 583 -16.33 -13.06 -31.35
C VAL A 583 -15.14 -13.39 -32.22
N THR A 584 -14.61 -14.59 -32.08
CA THR A 584 -13.58 -15.17 -32.95
C THR A 584 -14.14 -16.40 -33.63
N VAL A 585 -13.93 -16.51 -34.94
CA VAL A 585 -14.32 -17.66 -35.76
C VAL A 585 -13.09 -18.28 -36.42
N HIS A 586 -13.00 -19.61 -36.43
CA HIS A 586 -11.98 -20.35 -37.16
C HIS A 586 -12.52 -20.77 -38.50
N VAL A 587 -12.04 -20.12 -39.55
CA VAL A 587 -12.63 -20.21 -40.89
C VAL A 587 -11.58 -20.41 -41.96
N ALA A 588 -11.99 -21.03 -43.07
CA ALA A 588 -11.23 -21.07 -44.31
C ALA A 588 -12.12 -20.57 -45.46
N SER A 589 -11.54 -19.89 -46.45
CA SER A 589 -12.30 -19.37 -47.59
C SER A 589 -11.54 -19.52 -48.91
N GLY A 590 -12.31 -19.64 -50.00
CA GLY A 590 -11.79 -19.62 -51.36
C GLY A 590 -11.41 -18.22 -51.84
N ASN A 591 -11.64 -17.94 -53.12
CA ASN A 591 -11.23 -16.67 -53.76
C ASN A 591 -12.20 -15.50 -53.53
N LYS A 592 -13.27 -15.67 -52.75
CA LYS A 592 -14.33 -14.65 -52.60
C LYS A 592 -14.54 -14.16 -51.17
N GLY A 593 -14.55 -15.05 -50.17
CA GLY A 593 -14.92 -14.68 -48.80
C GLY A 593 -16.39 -14.27 -48.68
N GLY A 594 -16.73 -13.55 -47.61
CA GLY A 594 -18.10 -13.12 -47.29
C GLY A 594 -18.17 -12.51 -45.90
N SER A 595 -19.31 -12.68 -45.22
CA SER A 595 -19.46 -12.26 -43.84
C SER A 595 -20.39 -13.20 -43.04
N ILE A 596 -20.27 -13.18 -41.72
CA ILE A 596 -21.09 -13.97 -40.78
C ILE A 596 -21.82 -13.01 -39.85
N GLU A 597 -23.14 -12.99 -39.94
CA GLU A 597 -24.02 -12.18 -39.09
C GLU A 597 -24.41 -12.98 -37.85
N VAL A 598 -24.17 -12.41 -36.68
CA VAL A 598 -24.51 -12.99 -35.39
C VAL A 598 -25.82 -12.37 -34.91
N LYS A 599 -26.90 -13.15 -34.92
CA LYS A 599 -28.21 -12.77 -34.39
C LYS A 599 -28.54 -13.50 -33.09
N LEU A 600 -29.33 -12.84 -32.24
CA LEU A 600 -29.78 -13.41 -30.97
C LEU A 600 -31.28 -13.77 -31.02
N ASP A 601 -31.63 -14.85 -30.32
CA ASP A 601 -32.96 -15.41 -30.06
C ASP A 601 -33.76 -15.94 -31.27
N SER A 602 -33.62 -15.33 -32.45
CA SER A 602 -34.29 -15.79 -33.68
C SER A 602 -33.62 -15.26 -34.96
N LEU A 603 -33.98 -15.81 -36.12
CA LEU A 603 -33.55 -15.32 -37.44
C LEU A 603 -33.96 -13.88 -37.73
N ASP A 604 -35.05 -13.39 -37.14
CA ASP A 604 -35.52 -12.00 -37.22
C ASP A 604 -35.10 -11.18 -35.99
N GLY A 605 -34.27 -11.75 -35.10
CA GLY A 605 -33.81 -11.13 -33.87
C GLY A 605 -32.78 -10.01 -34.09
N PRO A 606 -32.36 -9.34 -33.00
CA PRO A 606 -31.37 -8.29 -33.08
C PRO A 606 -30.01 -8.86 -33.53
N THR A 607 -29.33 -8.11 -34.39
CA THR A 607 -27.96 -8.41 -34.83
C THR A 607 -26.99 -7.91 -33.77
N ALA A 608 -26.27 -8.82 -33.13
CA ALA A 608 -25.26 -8.51 -32.14
C ALA A 608 -23.90 -8.21 -32.78
N GLY A 609 -23.60 -8.71 -33.98
CA GLY A 609 -22.37 -8.35 -34.68
C GLY A 609 -22.28 -8.89 -36.11
N MET A 610 -21.27 -8.39 -36.83
CA MET A 610 -20.94 -8.75 -38.21
C MET A 610 -19.45 -9.11 -38.28
N ILE A 611 -19.14 -10.30 -38.77
CA ILE A 611 -17.76 -10.77 -38.93
C ILE A 611 -17.42 -10.78 -40.41
N GLU A 612 -16.43 -10.00 -40.83
CA GLU A 612 -15.97 -9.99 -42.23
C GLU A 612 -14.98 -11.14 -42.48
N VAL A 613 -15.29 -12.01 -43.44
CA VAL A 613 -14.44 -13.14 -43.82
C VAL A 613 -13.71 -12.81 -45.13
N PRO A 614 -12.38 -12.57 -45.09
CA PRO A 614 -11.63 -12.23 -46.29
C PRO A 614 -11.49 -13.42 -47.24
N ALA A 615 -11.18 -13.16 -48.50
CA ALA A 615 -10.81 -14.18 -49.49
C ALA A 615 -9.38 -14.69 -49.23
N MET A 616 -9.24 -15.94 -48.78
CA MET A 616 -7.95 -16.55 -48.41
C MET A 616 -7.33 -17.36 -49.54
N GLY A 617 -8.08 -17.61 -50.62
CA GLY A 617 -7.62 -18.29 -51.82
C GLY A 617 -7.39 -19.80 -51.64
N SER A 618 -7.73 -20.38 -50.49
CA SER A 618 -7.54 -21.80 -50.19
C SER A 618 -8.54 -22.28 -49.14
N TRP A 619 -9.27 -23.35 -49.47
CA TRP A 619 -10.18 -24.04 -48.54
C TRP A 619 -9.47 -24.86 -47.45
N ASN A 620 -8.15 -24.97 -47.52
CA ASN A 620 -7.34 -25.70 -46.54
C ASN A 620 -6.51 -24.78 -45.65
N ASN A 621 -6.55 -23.47 -45.89
CA ASN A 621 -5.86 -22.50 -45.05
C ASN A 621 -6.85 -21.93 -44.04
N TRP A 622 -6.73 -22.38 -42.79
CA TRP A 622 -7.59 -21.96 -41.71
C TRP A 622 -6.96 -20.80 -40.94
N VAL A 623 -7.76 -19.80 -40.60
CA VAL A 623 -7.32 -18.65 -39.81
C VAL A 623 -8.42 -18.26 -38.82
N ASP A 624 -7.99 -17.64 -37.72
CA ASP A 624 -8.89 -17.01 -36.76
C ASP A 624 -9.23 -15.59 -37.24
N VAL A 625 -10.52 -15.28 -37.31
CA VAL A 625 -11.04 -13.95 -37.61
C VAL A 625 -11.82 -13.45 -36.40
N THR A 626 -11.50 -12.25 -35.91
CA THR A 626 -12.14 -11.67 -34.73
C THR A 626 -12.92 -10.42 -35.13
N SER A 627 -14.11 -10.25 -34.56
CA SER A 627 -14.92 -9.03 -34.68
C SER A 627 -15.48 -8.62 -33.33
N ILE A 628 -15.92 -7.36 -33.22
CA ILE A 628 -16.63 -6.86 -32.05
C ILE A 628 -18.09 -7.32 -32.07
N ILE A 629 -18.68 -7.47 -30.88
CA ILE A 629 -20.09 -7.77 -30.67
C ILE A 629 -20.67 -6.65 -29.79
N ASP A 630 -21.94 -6.32 -29.99
CA ASP A 630 -22.71 -5.44 -29.11
C ASP A 630 -22.85 -6.09 -27.72
N ASP A 631 -22.07 -5.58 -26.79
CA ASP A 631 -21.96 -6.08 -25.42
C ASP A 631 -23.14 -5.69 -24.53
N SER A 632 -24.07 -4.88 -25.05
CA SER A 632 -25.35 -4.59 -24.41
C SER A 632 -26.43 -5.59 -24.82
N LEU A 633 -26.30 -6.20 -26.00
CA LEU A 633 -27.21 -7.23 -26.50
C LEU A 633 -26.77 -8.63 -26.06
N ALA A 634 -25.48 -8.94 -26.16
CA ALA A 634 -24.94 -10.27 -25.87
C ALA A 634 -24.70 -10.50 -24.37
N VAL A 635 -25.75 -10.42 -23.54
CA VAL A 635 -25.71 -10.56 -22.07
C VAL A 635 -26.72 -11.61 -21.60
N GLY A 636 -26.34 -12.46 -20.65
CA GLY A 636 -27.21 -13.55 -20.18
C GLY A 636 -27.28 -14.72 -21.16
N VAL A 637 -28.41 -15.42 -21.22
CA VAL A 637 -28.56 -16.65 -22.02
C VAL A 637 -29.41 -16.38 -23.25
N HIS A 638 -28.90 -16.74 -24.44
CA HIS A 638 -29.56 -16.52 -25.72
C HIS A 638 -29.42 -17.72 -26.67
N ASP A 639 -30.37 -17.87 -27.58
CA ASP A 639 -30.14 -18.68 -28.78
C ASP A 639 -29.31 -17.85 -29.78
N VAL A 640 -28.21 -18.39 -30.31
CA VAL A 640 -27.34 -17.71 -31.28
C VAL A 640 -27.60 -18.25 -32.68
N TYR A 641 -27.79 -17.34 -33.64
CA TYR A 641 -27.94 -17.67 -35.06
C TYR A 641 -26.77 -17.06 -35.84
N LEU A 642 -26.00 -17.90 -36.51
CA LEU A 642 -24.97 -17.49 -37.46
C LEU A 642 -25.58 -17.54 -38.87
N ILE A 643 -25.66 -16.39 -39.54
CA ILE A 643 -26.17 -16.26 -40.90
C ILE A 643 -25.02 -15.90 -41.84
N PHE A 644 -24.86 -16.67 -42.91
CA PHE A 644 -23.72 -16.58 -43.80
C PHE A 644 -24.06 -15.82 -45.07
N HIS A 645 -23.32 -14.75 -45.36
CA HIS A 645 -23.53 -13.88 -46.52
C HIS A 645 -22.32 -13.94 -47.45
N GLY A 646 -22.54 -14.19 -48.73
CA GLY A 646 -21.50 -14.05 -49.76
C GLY A 646 -21.19 -12.58 -50.06
N ALA A 647 -19.92 -12.25 -50.32
CA ALA A 647 -19.48 -10.86 -50.56
C ALA A 647 -20.25 -10.13 -51.68
N ASP A 648 -20.74 -10.86 -52.69
CA ASP A 648 -21.58 -10.39 -53.80
C ASP A 648 -22.91 -11.15 -53.90
N GLY A 649 -23.35 -11.78 -52.81
CA GLY A 649 -24.49 -12.68 -52.77
C GLY A 649 -24.23 -14.08 -53.36
N SER A 650 -22.97 -14.42 -53.67
CA SER A 650 -22.63 -15.78 -54.13
C SER A 650 -22.57 -16.81 -53.01
N ASP A 651 -22.82 -18.07 -53.35
CA ASP A 651 -22.61 -19.19 -52.45
C ASP A 651 -21.13 -19.38 -52.05
N TYR A 652 -20.94 -20.13 -50.97
CA TYR A 652 -19.64 -20.55 -50.41
C TYR A 652 -18.79 -19.39 -49.88
N PRO A 653 -19.28 -18.61 -48.89
CA PRO A 653 -18.49 -17.56 -48.27
C PRO A 653 -17.29 -18.11 -47.49
N CYS A 654 -17.47 -19.23 -46.78
CA CYS A 654 -16.44 -19.89 -45.96
C CYS A 654 -16.80 -21.35 -45.63
N ASN A 655 -15.81 -22.07 -45.07
CA ASN A 655 -16.03 -23.19 -44.15
C ASN A 655 -15.81 -22.66 -42.72
N LEU A 656 -16.55 -23.19 -41.75
CA LEU A 656 -16.48 -22.81 -40.34
C LEU A 656 -16.28 -24.05 -39.47
N ASP A 657 -15.21 -24.07 -38.68
CA ASP A 657 -14.86 -25.17 -37.78
C ASP A 657 -15.41 -24.89 -36.37
N TRP A 658 -15.00 -23.80 -35.75
CA TRP A 658 -15.49 -23.40 -34.43
C TRP A 658 -15.61 -21.88 -34.32
N PHE A 659 -16.35 -21.45 -33.31
CA PHE A 659 -16.43 -20.05 -32.90
C PHE A 659 -16.39 -19.93 -31.37
N THR A 660 -15.98 -18.77 -30.89
CA THR A 660 -15.94 -18.46 -29.45
C THR A 660 -16.16 -16.97 -29.24
N PHE A 661 -16.80 -16.61 -28.15
CA PHE A 661 -16.94 -15.22 -27.73
C PHE A 661 -15.83 -14.83 -26.76
N SER A 662 -15.64 -13.53 -26.56
CA SER A 662 -14.63 -13.02 -25.63
C SER A 662 -15.21 -11.93 -24.72
N GLN A 663 -14.78 -11.96 -23.47
CA GLN A 663 -15.10 -10.94 -22.47
C GLN A 663 -14.18 -9.73 -22.53
N ILE A 664 -13.19 -9.73 -23.44
CA ILE A 664 -12.13 -8.72 -23.49
C ILE A 664 -12.73 -7.36 -23.88
N LYS A 665 -13.27 -6.68 -22.87
CA LYS A 665 -13.62 -5.27 -22.86
C LYS A 665 -12.34 -4.51 -22.54
N GLY A 666 -11.89 -3.65 -23.44
CA GLY A 666 -10.88 -2.67 -23.07
C GLY A 666 -11.55 -1.52 -22.33
N THR A 667 -10.80 -0.85 -21.46
CA THR A 667 -11.12 0.54 -21.15
C THR A 667 -11.12 1.30 -22.47
N ALA A 668 -12.19 2.04 -22.77
CA ALA A 668 -12.25 2.84 -23.99
C ALA A 668 -11.01 3.75 -24.05
N ARG A 669 -10.26 3.64 -25.14
CA ARG A 669 -9.03 4.40 -25.35
C ARG A 669 -9.31 5.45 -26.40
N ASP A 670 -9.11 6.71 -26.08
CA ASP A 670 -9.22 7.78 -27.07
C ASP A 670 -8.13 7.59 -28.13
N ALA A 671 -8.53 7.34 -29.39
CA ALA A 671 -7.60 7.18 -30.50
C ALA A 671 -6.69 8.41 -30.69
N TYR A 672 -7.15 9.60 -30.28
CA TYR A 672 -6.48 10.88 -30.44
C TYR A 672 -5.63 11.29 -29.23
N GLY A 673 -5.72 10.54 -28.13
CA GLY A 673 -4.89 10.71 -26.93
C GLY A 673 -3.49 10.12 -27.08
N LYS A 674 -2.71 10.15 -25.99
CA LYS A 674 -1.43 9.43 -25.88
C LYS A 674 -1.72 7.96 -25.56
N LEU A 675 -1.38 7.07 -26.48
CA LEU A 675 -1.49 5.61 -26.29
C LEU A 675 -0.09 5.03 -26.10
N GLU A 676 0.20 4.54 -24.89
CA GLU A 676 1.46 3.85 -24.61
C GLU A 676 1.48 2.49 -25.32
N ALA A 677 2.60 2.17 -25.97
CA ALA A 677 2.74 1.00 -26.81
C ALA A 677 2.81 -0.30 -26.00
N GLU A 678 3.42 -0.25 -24.82
CA GLU A 678 3.47 -1.33 -23.84
C GLU A 678 2.11 -1.65 -23.23
N ASN A 679 1.13 -0.74 -23.32
CA ASN A 679 -0.26 -0.97 -22.89
C ASN A 679 -1.08 -1.73 -23.95
N PHE A 680 -0.46 -2.68 -24.63
CA PHE A 680 -1.16 -3.59 -25.53
C PHE A 680 -2.07 -4.54 -24.74
N THR A 681 -3.17 -4.95 -25.36
CA THR A 681 -4.09 -5.97 -24.84
C THR A 681 -3.55 -7.37 -25.07
N ASN A 682 -3.00 -7.61 -26.25
CA ASN A 682 -2.35 -8.88 -26.61
C ASN A 682 -1.18 -8.61 -27.55
N SER A 683 -0.19 -9.50 -27.59
CA SER A 683 0.94 -9.37 -28.49
C SER A 683 1.58 -10.72 -28.81
N VAL A 684 2.32 -10.76 -29.92
CA VAL A 684 3.09 -11.94 -30.34
C VAL A 684 4.50 -11.50 -30.71
N ASN A 685 5.49 -12.22 -30.19
CA ASN A 685 6.91 -12.03 -30.48
C ASN A 685 7.44 -10.61 -30.18
N VAL A 686 6.91 -9.97 -29.13
CA VAL A 686 7.42 -8.72 -28.55
C VAL A 686 7.47 -8.84 -27.02
N GLY A 687 8.36 -8.10 -26.38
CA GLY A 687 8.45 -7.97 -24.93
C GLY A 687 8.39 -6.51 -24.50
N THR A 688 8.64 -6.25 -23.22
CA THR A 688 8.78 -4.90 -22.66
C THR A 688 10.13 -4.74 -21.98
N GLU A 689 10.68 -3.53 -22.01
CA GLU A 689 11.90 -3.15 -21.30
C GLU A 689 11.76 -1.75 -20.69
N ASN A 690 12.57 -1.48 -19.67
CA ASN A 690 12.66 -0.16 -19.02
C ASN A 690 13.99 0.52 -19.40
N GLY A 691 13.94 1.80 -19.75
CA GLY A 691 15.14 2.56 -20.10
C GLY A 691 14.84 3.98 -20.55
N GLY A 692 15.78 4.91 -20.38
CA GLY A 692 15.57 6.30 -20.81
C GLY A 692 14.38 7.02 -20.14
N ASN A 693 14.05 6.65 -18.90
CA ASN A 693 12.91 7.16 -18.10
C ASN A 693 11.51 6.77 -18.63
N GLN A 694 11.41 5.68 -19.39
CA GLN A 694 10.15 5.18 -19.92
C GLN A 694 10.16 3.64 -20.03
N THR A 695 8.96 3.05 -20.11
CA THR A 695 8.72 1.64 -20.41
C THR A 695 8.27 1.57 -21.86
N TYR A 696 8.72 0.58 -22.62
CA TYR A 696 8.42 0.50 -24.05
C TYR A 696 8.36 -0.94 -24.55
N LEU A 697 7.76 -1.15 -25.72
CA LEU A 697 7.87 -2.40 -26.47
C LEU A 697 9.30 -2.60 -26.96
N ALA A 698 9.84 -3.78 -26.69
CA ALA A 698 11.20 -4.18 -27.04
C ALA A 698 11.23 -5.58 -27.64
N GLY A 699 12.40 -5.99 -28.14
CA GLY A 699 12.59 -7.32 -28.69
C GLY A 699 11.87 -7.57 -30.03
N VAL A 700 11.56 -6.51 -30.78
CA VAL A 700 10.78 -6.60 -32.04
C VAL A 700 11.66 -7.13 -33.18
N TYR A 701 11.62 -8.45 -33.42
CA TYR A 701 12.37 -9.11 -34.50
C TYR A 701 11.47 -9.41 -35.71
N GLY A 702 11.64 -8.63 -36.78
CA GLY A 702 10.74 -8.62 -37.95
C GLY A 702 10.46 -9.98 -38.60
N PRO A 703 11.44 -10.89 -38.79
CA PRO A 703 11.22 -12.20 -39.39
C PRO A 703 10.22 -13.10 -38.65
N ASN A 704 9.93 -12.80 -37.37
CA ASN A 704 8.94 -13.54 -36.57
C ASN A 704 7.50 -13.00 -36.75
N ASN A 705 7.29 -12.06 -37.67
CA ASN A 705 6.01 -11.35 -37.88
C ASN A 705 5.37 -10.82 -36.58
N PRO A 706 6.09 -10.05 -35.75
CA PRO A 706 5.58 -9.60 -34.47
C PRO A 706 4.43 -8.59 -34.63
N TYR A 707 3.51 -8.59 -33.66
CA TYR A 707 2.42 -7.60 -33.59
C TYR A 707 2.00 -7.31 -32.15
N ALA A 708 1.36 -6.16 -31.95
CA ALA A 708 0.65 -5.79 -30.74
C ALA A 708 -0.80 -5.40 -31.08
N MET A 709 -1.76 -5.81 -30.24
CA MET A 709 -3.19 -5.54 -30.40
C MET A 709 -3.67 -4.67 -29.24
N TYR A 710 -4.45 -3.64 -29.56
CA TYR A 710 -5.05 -2.69 -28.62
C TYR A 710 -6.57 -2.76 -28.78
N ASN A 711 -7.26 -3.13 -27.72
CA ASN A 711 -8.70 -3.24 -27.72
C ASN A 711 -9.40 -1.88 -27.49
N TYR A 712 -10.65 -1.75 -27.94
CA TYR A 712 -11.53 -0.63 -27.64
C TYR A 712 -10.92 0.76 -27.92
N VAL A 713 -10.21 0.89 -29.05
CA VAL A 713 -9.74 2.20 -29.52
C VAL A 713 -10.91 2.92 -30.15
N ASP A 714 -11.33 4.02 -29.52
CA ASP A 714 -12.50 4.81 -29.90
C ASP A 714 -12.08 5.97 -30.82
N PHE A 715 -12.50 5.89 -32.08
CA PHE A 715 -12.29 6.92 -33.08
C PHE A 715 -13.41 7.97 -33.08
N GLY A 716 -14.46 7.79 -32.28
CA GLY A 716 -15.63 8.68 -32.25
C GLY A 716 -16.34 8.75 -33.61
N ASP A 717 -16.96 9.89 -33.91
CA ASP A 717 -17.74 10.08 -35.14
C ASP A 717 -16.91 10.49 -36.37
N ALA A 718 -15.58 10.60 -36.23
CA ALA A 718 -14.69 11.06 -37.29
C ALA A 718 -13.52 10.10 -37.49
N GLY A 719 -13.08 9.92 -38.74
CA GLY A 719 -11.91 9.11 -39.06
C GLY A 719 -10.58 9.82 -38.75
N PRO A 720 -9.50 9.06 -38.50
CA PRO A 720 -8.20 9.63 -38.21
C PRO A 720 -7.62 10.34 -39.44
N THR A 721 -6.99 11.49 -39.21
CA THR A 721 -6.30 12.27 -40.27
C THR A 721 -4.78 12.27 -40.10
N GLN A 722 -4.30 11.82 -38.94
CA GLN A 722 -2.89 11.79 -38.56
C GLN A 722 -2.57 10.45 -37.92
N PHE A 723 -1.29 10.08 -37.93
CA PHE A 723 -0.78 8.95 -37.17
C PHE A 723 0.66 9.28 -36.81
N HIS A 724 1.01 9.22 -35.53
CA HIS A 724 2.37 9.45 -35.05
C HIS A 724 2.79 8.34 -34.11
N VAL A 725 4.07 7.98 -34.18
CA VAL A 725 4.69 6.95 -33.34
C VAL A 725 5.99 7.50 -32.75
N GLN A 726 6.28 7.19 -31.49
CA GLN A 726 7.58 7.46 -30.88
C GLN A 726 8.35 6.16 -30.73
N ALA A 727 9.53 6.08 -31.35
CA ALA A 727 10.34 4.86 -31.38
C ALA A 727 11.85 5.18 -31.36
N ALA A 728 12.66 4.19 -31.01
CA ALA A 728 14.11 4.22 -31.01
C ALA A 728 14.68 3.01 -31.76
N SER A 729 15.69 3.19 -32.59
CA SER A 729 16.31 2.09 -33.34
C SER A 729 17.82 2.28 -33.46
N ALA A 730 18.56 1.22 -33.15
CA ALA A 730 20.00 1.13 -33.43
C ALA A 730 20.31 0.52 -34.81
N THR A 731 19.28 0.09 -35.55
CA THR A 731 19.40 -0.56 -36.86
C THR A 731 18.81 0.34 -37.96
N SER A 732 18.50 -0.21 -39.13
CA SER A 732 17.77 0.52 -40.17
C SER A 732 16.30 0.77 -39.82
N GLY A 733 15.77 0.16 -38.76
CA GLY A 733 14.36 0.23 -38.41
C GLY A 733 13.47 -0.66 -39.28
N GLY A 734 12.21 -0.26 -39.44
CA GLY A 734 11.17 -1.04 -40.14
C GLY A 734 9.86 -0.27 -40.28
N THR A 735 8.78 -0.98 -40.59
CA THR A 735 7.45 -0.37 -40.78
C THR A 735 6.48 -0.83 -39.69
N ILE A 736 5.70 0.10 -39.14
CA ILE A 736 4.52 -0.17 -38.33
C ILE A 736 3.30 -0.08 -39.24
N GLU A 737 2.48 -1.13 -39.31
CA GLU A 737 1.22 -1.17 -40.06
C GLU A 737 0.04 -1.33 -39.10
N ALA A 738 -0.79 -0.29 -39.00
CA ALA A 738 -2.00 -0.29 -38.19
C ALA A 738 -3.18 -0.87 -38.98
N ARG A 739 -3.81 -1.91 -38.44
CA ARG A 739 -5.01 -2.57 -38.99
C ARG A 739 -6.15 -2.54 -37.99
N ILE A 740 -7.38 -2.59 -38.48
CA ILE A 740 -8.57 -2.74 -37.63
C ILE A 740 -9.19 -4.12 -37.77
N ASP A 741 -9.76 -4.61 -36.67
CA ASP A 741 -10.67 -5.77 -36.60
C ASP A 741 -10.08 -7.06 -37.19
N GLY A 742 -8.77 -7.23 -37.01
CA GLY A 742 -8.04 -8.46 -37.31
C GLY A 742 -6.65 -8.22 -37.87
N ILE A 743 -5.76 -9.22 -37.71
CA ILE A 743 -4.39 -9.18 -38.26
C ILE A 743 -4.36 -9.12 -39.80
N ASN A 744 -5.41 -9.62 -40.45
CA ASN A 744 -5.64 -9.54 -41.89
C ASN A 744 -6.69 -8.48 -42.27
N GLY A 745 -7.20 -7.71 -41.29
CA GLY A 745 -8.22 -6.69 -41.49
C GLY A 745 -7.71 -5.45 -42.23
N PRO A 746 -8.58 -4.47 -42.53
CA PRO A 746 -8.22 -3.27 -43.30
C PRO A 746 -7.04 -2.50 -42.70
N VAL A 747 -6.07 -2.11 -43.53
CA VAL A 747 -4.97 -1.22 -43.11
C VAL A 747 -5.48 0.21 -43.02
N ILE A 748 -5.33 0.83 -41.84
CA ILE A 748 -5.80 2.19 -41.58
C ILE A 748 -4.66 3.20 -41.53
N ALA A 749 -3.44 2.80 -41.16
CA ALA A 749 -2.27 3.67 -41.18
C ALA A 749 -0.95 2.90 -41.30
N THR A 750 0.10 3.56 -41.76
CA THR A 750 1.48 3.01 -41.80
C THR A 750 2.50 4.05 -41.38
N ALA A 751 3.48 3.70 -40.56
CA ALA A 751 4.62 4.57 -40.20
C ALA A 751 5.95 3.89 -40.48
N GLU A 752 6.91 4.62 -41.05
CA GLU A 752 8.29 4.15 -41.24
C GLU A 752 9.17 4.66 -40.10
N VAL A 753 9.83 3.73 -39.39
CA VAL A 753 10.78 4.04 -38.32
C VAL A 753 12.17 3.81 -38.87
N SER A 754 13.03 4.84 -38.83
CA SER A 754 14.44 4.74 -39.22
C SER A 754 15.38 4.68 -38.01
N GLY A 755 16.65 4.37 -38.25
CA GLY A 755 17.69 4.40 -37.20
C GLY A 755 17.79 5.76 -36.50
N THR A 756 17.73 5.76 -35.17
CA THR A 756 17.78 6.96 -34.31
C THR A 756 19.12 7.16 -33.61
N GLY A 757 20.04 6.20 -33.74
CA GLY A 757 21.38 6.25 -33.15
C GLY A 757 21.54 5.42 -31.86
N GLY A 758 20.49 4.74 -31.39
CA GLY A 758 20.55 3.84 -30.24
C GLY A 758 19.17 3.29 -29.85
N TRP A 759 19.16 2.21 -29.07
CA TRP A 759 17.93 1.53 -28.61
C TRP A 759 17.10 2.35 -27.60
N GLN A 760 17.66 3.43 -27.05
CA GLN A 760 16.99 4.32 -26.09
C GLN A 760 17.01 5.78 -26.54
N THR A 761 17.31 6.03 -27.83
CA THR A 761 17.30 7.38 -28.42
C THR A 761 15.97 7.59 -29.14
N PHE A 762 14.94 7.98 -28.41
CA PHE A 762 13.57 8.08 -28.94
C PHE A 762 13.35 9.31 -29.83
N GLN A 763 12.67 9.10 -30.94
CA GLN A 763 12.24 10.14 -31.88
C GLN A 763 10.79 9.90 -32.30
N VAL A 764 10.11 10.97 -32.72
CA VAL A 764 8.74 10.90 -33.26
C VAL A 764 8.80 10.75 -34.77
N PHE A 765 8.05 9.79 -35.30
CA PHE A 765 7.90 9.51 -36.72
C PHE A 765 6.46 9.75 -37.16
N ASP A 766 6.31 10.34 -38.35
CA ASP A 766 5.02 10.58 -38.97
C ASP A 766 4.56 9.36 -39.78
N GLY A 767 3.30 9.01 -39.61
CA GLY A 767 2.61 7.98 -40.37
C GLY A 767 1.71 8.54 -41.46
N THR A 768 1.28 7.66 -42.35
CA THR A 768 0.33 7.94 -43.43
C THR A 768 -0.96 7.17 -43.19
N ILE A 769 -2.11 7.86 -43.19
CA ILE A 769 -3.44 7.22 -43.19
C ILE A 769 -3.67 6.51 -44.52
N LYS A 770 -4.17 5.27 -44.44
CA LYS A 770 -4.44 4.38 -45.58
C LYS A 770 -5.91 3.99 -45.74
N ALA A 771 -6.75 4.30 -44.76
CA ALA A 771 -8.17 3.93 -44.78
C ALA A 771 -8.90 4.57 -45.99
N ALA A 772 -9.60 3.74 -46.77
CA ALA A 772 -10.38 4.20 -47.93
C ALA A 772 -11.76 4.78 -47.56
N ALA A 773 -12.25 4.47 -46.35
CA ALA A 773 -13.47 4.98 -45.75
C ALA A 773 -13.17 5.49 -44.33
N PRO A 774 -13.96 6.42 -43.76
CA PRO A 774 -13.79 6.88 -42.40
C PRO A 774 -13.87 5.72 -41.40
N VAL A 775 -12.87 5.60 -40.53
CA VAL A 775 -12.86 4.64 -39.42
C VAL A 775 -13.50 5.34 -38.23
N THR A 776 -14.68 4.90 -37.78
CA THR A 776 -15.48 5.57 -36.75
C THR A 776 -15.97 4.58 -35.72
N GLY A 777 -16.17 5.03 -34.49
CA GLY A 777 -16.56 4.18 -33.38
C GLY A 777 -15.38 3.37 -32.85
N LYS A 778 -15.69 2.27 -32.16
CA LYS A 778 -14.72 1.47 -31.41
C LYS A 778 -14.23 0.31 -32.27
N HIS A 779 -12.92 0.12 -32.31
CA HIS A 779 -12.29 -0.95 -33.09
C HIS A 779 -11.21 -1.69 -32.29
N LEU A 780 -10.89 -2.91 -32.71
CA LEU A 780 -9.64 -3.56 -32.34
C LEU A 780 -8.53 -3.04 -33.24
N VAL A 781 -7.45 -2.49 -32.70
CA VAL A 781 -6.32 -1.98 -33.49
C VAL A 781 -5.13 -2.92 -33.36
N TYR A 782 -4.68 -3.48 -34.48
CA TYR A 782 -3.48 -4.31 -34.59
C TYR A 782 -2.33 -3.49 -35.19
N LEU A 783 -1.22 -3.39 -34.47
CA LEU A 783 0.04 -2.84 -34.98
C LEU A 783 0.97 -3.98 -35.36
N LEU A 784 1.15 -4.20 -36.66
CA LEU A 784 2.05 -5.22 -37.21
C LEU A 784 3.41 -4.58 -37.47
N PHE A 785 4.47 -5.24 -37.02
CA PHE A 785 5.83 -4.73 -37.13
C PHE A 785 6.59 -5.51 -38.22
N LYS A 786 6.89 -4.84 -39.33
CA LYS A 786 7.45 -5.46 -40.54
C LYS A 786 8.90 -5.06 -40.78
N GLY A 787 9.71 -6.06 -41.14
CA GLY A 787 11.10 -5.89 -41.58
C GLY A 787 11.87 -7.21 -41.54
N ASN A 788 13.16 -7.15 -41.83
CA ASN A 788 14.00 -8.35 -42.03
C ASN A 788 15.02 -8.59 -40.90
N ASP A 789 15.00 -7.79 -39.83
CA ASP A 789 15.94 -7.85 -38.70
C ASP A 789 15.27 -7.32 -37.40
N TRP A 790 16.05 -7.07 -36.35
CA TRP A 790 15.63 -6.29 -35.17
C TRP A 790 15.24 -4.87 -35.58
N LEU A 791 14.01 -4.47 -35.29
CA LEU A 791 13.40 -3.27 -35.86
C LEU A 791 13.63 -2.02 -34.99
N TYR A 792 12.95 -1.92 -33.85
CA TYR A 792 12.94 -0.73 -32.99
C TYR A 792 12.38 -1.08 -31.61
N ASN A 793 12.69 -0.23 -30.63
CA ASN A 793 11.93 -0.08 -29.41
C ASN A 793 10.82 0.96 -29.64
N PHE A 794 9.59 0.67 -29.22
CA PHE A 794 8.40 1.46 -29.54
C PHE A 794 7.69 1.88 -28.26
N ASP A 795 7.59 3.19 -28.03
CA ASP A 795 7.14 3.78 -26.77
C ASP A 795 5.65 4.10 -26.79
N LYS A 796 5.19 4.87 -27.77
CA LYS A 796 3.81 5.37 -27.79
C LYS A 796 3.37 5.82 -29.16
N PHE A 797 2.06 5.93 -29.34
CA PHE A 797 1.45 6.36 -30.58
C PHE A 797 0.17 7.17 -30.36
N THR A 798 -0.29 7.81 -31.42
CA THR A 798 -1.59 8.49 -31.46
C THR A 798 -2.10 8.56 -32.90
N PHE A 799 -3.42 8.53 -33.08
CA PHE A 799 -4.08 8.89 -34.34
C PHE A 799 -4.47 10.38 -34.39
N GLY A 800 -4.06 11.16 -33.39
CA GLY A 800 -4.21 12.60 -33.28
C GLY A 800 -2.90 13.36 -33.49
N ALA A 801 -2.74 14.49 -32.81
CA ALA A 801 -1.55 15.34 -32.93
C ALA A 801 -0.42 14.87 -32.00
N SER A 802 0.83 14.91 -32.47
CA SER A 802 2.01 14.47 -31.67
C SER A 802 2.26 15.28 -30.39
N SER A 803 1.66 16.46 -30.22
CA SER A 803 1.78 17.27 -29.00
C SER A 803 1.25 16.58 -27.74
N VAL A 804 0.38 15.57 -27.88
CA VAL A 804 -0.12 14.78 -26.75
C VAL A 804 0.98 13.99 -26.04
N PHE A 805 2.12 13.76 -26.69
CA PHE A 805 3.27 13.07 -26.09
C PHE A 805 3.98 13.90 -25.01
N THR A 806 3.79 15.22 -25.00
CA THR A 806 4.48 16.15 -24.09
C THR A 806 3.53 17.03 -23.27
N ALA A 807 2.22 16.83 -23.40
CA ALA A 807 1.24 17.61 -22.65
C ALA A 807 1.27 17.21 -21.15
N PRO A 808 1.32 18.17 -20.21
CA PRO A 808 1.21 17.85 -18.80
C PRO A 808 -0.18 17.26 -18.52
N THR A 809 -0.21 16.07 -17.94
CA THR A 809 -1.41 15.44 -17.39
C THR A 809 -1.86 16.26 -16.18
N LEU A 810 -3.01 16.92 -16.30
CA LEU A 810 -3.67 17.56 -15.17
C LEU A 810 -4.45 16.49 -14.40
N PRO A 811 -4.43 16.51 -13.06
CA PRO A 811 -5.29 15.64 -12.29
C PRO A 811 -6.74 15.90 -12.69
N PRO A 812 -7.53 14.84 -12.91
CA PRO A 812 -8.95 15.01 -13.11
C PRO A 812 -9.48 15.76 -11.88
N ASP A 813 -10.18 16.86 -12.12
CA ASP A 813 -10.90 17.50 -11.03
C ASP A 813 -11.88 16.47 -10.45
N PRO A 814 -11.98 16.36 -9.11
CA PRO A 814 -13.01 15.55 -8.47
C PRO A 814 -14.37 15.89 -9.07
N VAL A 815 -15.19 14.86 -9.32
CA VAL A 815 -16.53 15.06 -9.89
C VAL A 815 -17.36 15.87 -8.90
N ASP A 816 -17.94 16.98 -9.36
CA ASP A 816 -18.92 17.75 -8.58
C ASP A 816 -20.12 16.86 -8.26
N ASP A 817 -20.30 16.54 -6.98
CA ASP A 817 -21.42 15.74 -6.49
C ASP A 817 -22.55 16.60 -5.89
N GLY A 818 -22.36 17.92 -5.82
CA GLY A 818 -23.28 18.87 -5.21
C GLY A 818 -23.43 18.73 -3.69
N VAL A 819 -22.54 17.99 -3.02
CA VAL A 819 -22.55 17.75 -1.58
C VAL A 819 -21.46 18.59 -0.92
N PRO A 820 -21.80 19.52 -0.02
CA PRO A 820 -20.78 20.27 0.71
C PRO A 820 -19.83 19.35 1.48
N PRO A 821 -18.55 19.74 1.64
CA PRO A 821 -17.64 19.02 2.52
C PRO A 821 -18.19 18.91 3.95
N GLY A 822 -17.80 17.84 4.63
CA GLY A 822 -18.05 17.70 6.07
C GLY A 822 -17.40 18.82 6.88
N GLU A 823 -17.86 18.99 8.12
CA GLU A 823 -17.28 19.97 9.04
C GLU A 823 -15.83 19.60 9.41
N VAL A 824 -15.06 20.60 9.83
CA VAL A 824 -13.79 20.34 10.51
C VAL A 824 -14.07 19.77 11.91
N GLU A 825 -13.12 19.00 12.43
CA GLU A 825 -13.23 18.31 13.72
C GLU A 825 -12.07 18.70 14.64
N ASN A 826 -12.17 18.32 15.92
CA ASN A 826 -11.08 18.41 16.91
C ASN A 826 -10.37 19.77 16.96
N VAL A 827 -11.15 20.86 16.94
CA VAL A 827 -10.58 22.21 16.94
C VAL A 827 -9.89 22.50 18.26
N GLN A 828 -8.58 22.69 18.18
CA GLN A 828 -7.72 23.11 19.27
C GLN A 828 -7.25 24.53 19.03
N PHE A 829 -7.08 25.30 20.10
CA PHE A 829 -6.53 26.64 19.98
C PHE A 829 -5.66 27.02 21.16
N THR A 830 -4.68 27.88 20.90
CA THR A 830 -3.91 28.59 21.91
C THR A 830 -3.98 30.08 21.64
N ARG A 831 -4.01 30.87 22.71
CA ARG A 831 -4.21 32.31 22.61
C ARG A 831 -3.32 33.07 23.57
N ASP A 832 -2.77 34.19 23.10
CA ASP A 832 -2.14 35.20 23.95
C ASP A 832 -2.81 36.58 23.78
N ASN A 833 -2.15 37.64 24.27
CA ASN A 833 -2.69 38.99 24.26
C ASN A 833 -3.06 39.52 22.87
N SER A 834 -2.53 38.93 21.78
CA SER A 834 -2.64 39.49 20.43
C SER A 834 -2.83 38.47 19.30
N LYS A 835 -2.63 37.18 19.59
CA LYS A 835 -2.67 36.10 18.59
C LYS A 835 -3.49 34.91 19.08
N LEU A 836 -4.25 34.32 18.16
CA LEU A 836 -4.99 33.08 18.33
C LEU A 836 -4.47 32.09 17.30
N ALA A 837 -3.74 31.08 17.73
CA ALA A 837 -3.33 29.96 16.89
C ALA A 837 -4.39 28.87 17.00
N VAL A 838 -4.92 28.44 15.85
CA VAL A 838 -5.99 27.45 15.74
C VAL A 838 -5.46 26.28 14.92
N GLN A 839 -5.92 25.09 15.29
CA GLN A 839 -5.56 23.80 14.72
C GLN A 839 -6.82 22.94 14.67
N TRP A 840 -6.99 22.11 13.63
CA TRP A 840 -8.19 21.29 13.45
C TRP A 840 -7.89 20.05 12.61
N ASP A 841 -8.84 19.12 12.53
CA ASP A 841 -8.83 17.98 11.61
C ASP A 841 -9.83 18.19 10.46
N GLY A 842 -9.58 17.59 9.31
CA GLY A 842 -10.48 17.64 8.15
C GLY A 842 -10.45 19.00 7.40
N PRO A 843 -11.37 19.18 6.44
CA PRO A 843 -12.39 18.21 5.99
C PRO A 843 -11.77 17.02 5.25
N TYR A 844 -12.41 15.85 5.34
CA TYR A 844 -11.93 14.61 4.70
C TYR A 844 -12.44 14.41 3.27
N ALA A 845 -13.43 15.21 2.83
CA ALA A 845 -13.97 15.15 1.48
C ALA A 845 -12.87 15.43 0.43
N LEU A 846 -12.81 14.61 -0.62
CA LEU A 846 -11.73 14.64 -1.60
C LEU A 846 -11.76 15.89 -2.51
N ASP A 847 -12.95 16.44 -2.70
CA ASP A 847 -13.25 17.64 -3.46
C ASP A 847 -13.19 18.93 -2.61
N GLY A 848 -12.99 18.80 -1.29
CA GLY A 848 -12.75 19.91 -0.39
C GLY A 848 -11.56 20.76 -0.84
N ASP A 849 -11.73 22.08 -0.90
CA ASP A 849 -10.73 23.02 -1.40
C ASP A 849 -10.16 23.90 -0.30
N VAL A 850 -11.03 24.54 0.51
CA VAL A 850 -10.61 25.54 1.51
C VAL A 850 -11.36 25.39 2.82
N VAL A 851 -10.69 25.80 3.90
CA VAL A 851 -11.27 26.04 5.22
C VAL A 851 -11.24 27.54 5.49
N ARG A 852 -12.41 28.08 5.85
CA ARG A 852 -12.62 29.50 6.16
C ARG A 852 -12.80 29.69 7.65
N LEU A 853 -12.00 30.58 8.23
CA LEU A 853 -12.05 30.96 9.65
C LEU A 853 -12.49 32.42 9.76
N THR A 854 -13.60 32.65 10.47
CA THR A 854 -14.14 33.98 10.73
C THR A 854 -14.20 34.23 12.23
N LEU A 855 -13.52 35.27 12.70
CA LEU A 855 -13.58 35.67 14.09
C LEU A 855 -14.68 36.72 14.31
N LEU A 856 -15.52 36.49 15.31
CA LEU A 856 -16.63 37.37 15.68
C LEU A 856 -16.45 37.90 17.09
N GLN A 857 -16.82 39.16 17.32
CA GLN A 857 -16.98 39.78 18.63
C GLN A 857 -18.39 40.36 18.72
N SER A 858 -19.16 39.91 19.72
CA SER A 858 -20.58 40.32 19.88
C SER A 858 -21.42 40.14 18.59
N GLY A 859 -21.13 39.11 17.80
CA GLY A 859 -21.83 38.80 16.55
C GLY A 859 -21.42 39.65 15.34
N GLN A 860 -20.35 40.44 15.43
CA GLN A 860 -19.78 41.19 14.30
C GLN A 860 -18.38 40.66 13.99
N GLN A 861 -18.05 40.54 12.70
CA GLN A 861 -16.71 40.13 12.28
C GLN A 861 -15.66 41.14 12.71
N VAL A 862 -14.54 40.62 13.21
CA VAL A 862 -13.36 41.36 13.65
C VAL A 862 -12.12 40.76 12.99
N GLY A 863 -11.34 41.61 12.35
CA GLY A 863 -10.23 41.16 11.50
C GLY A 863 -10.68 40.61 10.15
N GLU A 864 -9.70 40.22 9.33
CA GLU A 864 -9.95 39.56 8.06
C GLU A 864 -10.28 38.08 8.28
N ALA A 865 -11.21 37.53 7.49
CA ALA A 865 -11.44 36.10 7.47
C ALA A 865 -10.22 35.41 6.85
N ALA A 866 -9.74 34.34 7.48
CA ALA A 866 -8.67 33.54 6.92
C ALA A 866 -9.27 32.45 6.03
N GLU A 867 -8.73 32.28 4.84
CA GLU A 867 -9.04 31.17 3.94
C GLU A 867 -7.78 30.35 3.73
N VAL A 868 -7.85 29.06 4.05
CA VAL A 868 -6.68 28.17 4.11
C VAL A 868 -6.96 26.95 3.25
N LYS A 869 -6.01 26.55 2.39
CA LYS A 869 -6.19 25.39 1.51
C LYS A 869 -6.28 24.09 2.31
N ARG A 870 -7.10 23.14 1.83
CA ARG A 870 -7.20 21.79 2.37
C ARG A 870 -5.80 21.14 2.42
N GLY A 871 -5.49 20.50 3.54
CA GLY A 871 -4.15 19.98 3.86
C GLY A 871 -3.37 20.89 4.80
N VAL A 872 -3.62 22.20 4.80
CA VAL A 872 -3.07 23.13 5.80
C VAL A 872 -4.06 23.26 6.95
N GLN A 873 -3.73 22.64 8.09
CA GLN A 873 -4.66 22.43 9.21
C GLN A 873 -4.36 23.33 10.41
N SER A 874 -3.81 24.50 10.13
CA SER A 874 -3.51 25.49 11.16
C SER A 874 -3.64 26.90 10.60
N ALA A 875 -4.00 27.84 11.47
CA ALA A 875 -4.07 29.25 11.15
C ALA A 875 -3.70 30.09 12.37
N VAL A 876 -3.12 31.27 12.14
CA VAL A 876 -2.87 32.27 13.19
C VAL A 876 -3.67 33.52 12.89
N LEU A 877 -4.69 33.77 13.71
CA LEU A 877 -5.52 34.97 13.64
C LEU A 877 -4.93 36.06 14.54
N SER A 878 -4.82 37.28 13.99
CA SER A 878 -4.30 38.46 14.67
C SER A 878 -5.39 39.51 14.86
N GLY A 879 -5.14 40.55 15.66
CA GLY A 879 -6.11 41.63 15.89
C GLY A 879 -7.12 41.35 17.00
N ILE A 880 -6.81 40.40 17.87
CA ILE A 880 -7.58 40.09 19.07
C ILE A 880 -7.01 40.83 20.29
N GLU A 881 -7.86 41.15 21.24
CA GLU A 881 -7.50 41.83 22.49
C GLU A 881 -7.71 40.89 23.67
N ALA A 882 -6.67 40.74 24.51
CA ALA A 882 -6.66 39.79 25.63
C ALA A 882 -7.93 39.80 26.49
N ASP A 883 -8.44 40.99 26.82
CA ASP A 883 -9.59 41.23 27.71
C ASP A 883 -10.95 41.05 27.02
N GLN A 884 -10.97 40.63 25.75
CA GLN A 884 -12.18 40.40 24.97
C GLN A 884 -12.39 38.91 24.69
N SER A 885 -13.64 38.47 24.77
CA SER A 885 -14.07 37.16 24.28
C SER A 885 -14.45 37.24 22.80
N TYR A 886 -14.23 36.16 22.08
CA TYR A 886 -14.54 36.01 20.67
C TYR A 886 -15.26 34.70 20.41
N THR A 887 -15.91 34.63 19.27
CA THR A 887 -16.51 33.42 18.73
C THR A 887 -15.85 33.14 17.39
N LEU A 888 -15.27 31.96 17.22
CA LEU A 888 -14.63 31.53 15.97
C LEU A 888 -15.61 30.66 15.19
N VAL A 889 -15.96 31.08 13.97
CA VAL A 889 -16.75 30.28 13.03
C VAL A 889 -15.81 29.66 12.01
N ILE A 890 -15.88 28.35 11.83
CA ILE A 890 -15.07 27.61 10.86
C ILE A 890 -16.01 26.86 9.92
N SER A 891 -15.79 27.01 8.61
CA SER A 891 -16.55 26.31 7.57
C SER A 891 -15.60 25.80 6.49
N ALA A 892 -15.98 24.72 5.81
CA ALA A 892 -15.26 24.17 4.68
C ALA A 892 -16.00 24.45 3.37
N ALA A 893 -15.27 24.56 2.26
CA ALA A 893 -15.87 24.65 0.93
C ALA A 893 -15.12 23.77 -0.07
N ASP A 894 -15.86 23.19 -1.03
CA ASP A 894 -15.30 22.42 -2.14
C ASP A 894 -14.91 23.33 -3.32
N LYS A 895 -14.33 22.70 -4.37
CA LYS A 895 -13.96 23.38 -5.62
C LYS A 895 -15.16 23.95 -6.39
N SER A 896 -16.34 23.35 -6.23
CA SER A 896 -17.59 23.79 -6.85
C SER A 896 -18.21 24.99 -6.13
N GLY A 897 -17.75 25.28 -4.91
CA GLY A 897 -18.19 26.37 -4.06
C GLY A 897 -19.31 25.99 -3.09
N ASN A 898 -19.65 24.71 -2.91
CA ASN A 898 -20.58 24.31 -1.86
C ASN A 898 -19.88 24.46 -0.50
N VAL A 899 -20.61 24.97 0.50
CA VAL A 899 -20.05 25.34 1.81
C VAL A 899 -20.73 24.53 2.91
N SER A 900 -19.95 24.01 3.85
CA SER A 900 -20.44 23.32 5.05
C SER A 900 -21.30 24.25 5.91
N ALA A 901 -22.07 23.70 6.84
CA ALA A 901 -22.90 24.51 7.75
C ALA A 901 -22.03 25.38 8.68
N GLY A 902 -20.84 24.90 8.99
CA GLY A 902 -19.86 25.53 9.83
C GLY A 902 -20.06 25.20 11.30
N ILE A 903 -18.94 25.15 12.03
CA ILE A 903 -18.92 24.98 13.49
C ILE A 903 -18.56 26.28 14.18
N THR A 904 -18.93 26.39 15.45
CA THR A 904 -18.69 27.57 16.28
C THR A 904 -17.90 27.18 17.52
N VAL A 905 -16.78 27.85 17.76
CA VAL A 905 -15.89 27.64 18.91
C VAL A 905 -15.82 28.92 19.74
N GLU A 906 -16.13 28.81 21.02
CA GLU A 906 -16.03 29.94 21.96
C GLU A 906 -14.58 30.17 22.39
N ILE A 907 -14.10 31.39 22.22
CA ILE A 907 -12.75 31.83 22.57
C ILE A 907 -12.84 32.81 23.73
N PRO A 908 -12.67 32.36 24.99
CA PRO A 908 -12.81 33.23 26.14
C PRO A 908 -11.75 34.33 26.17
N ALA A 909 -12.06 35.42 26.87
CA ALA A 909 -11.07 36.41 27.29
C ALA A 909 -10.02 35.75 28.20
N VAL A 910 -8.79 36.26 28.14
CA VAL A 910 -7.65 35.75 28.93
C VAL A 910 -7.00 36.88 29.75
N PRO A 911 -6.35 36.57 30.88
CA PRO A 911 -5.66 37.58 31.68
C PRO A 911 -4.49 38.23 30.93
N VAL A 912 -4.35 39.55 31.05
CA VAL A 912 -3.23 40.32 30.44
C VAL A 912 -1.94 40.11 31.24
N TYR A 913 -0.78 40.13 30.57
CA TYR A 913 0.52 40.26 31.21
C TYR A 913 1.51 41.10 30.39
N SER A 914 2.60 41.53 31.03
CA SER A 914 3.79 42.11 30.40
C SER A 914 5.04 41.38 30.88
N LEU A 915 5.90 40.99 29.92
CA LEU A 915 7.21 40.40 30.18
C LEU A 915 8.27 41.17 29.39
N THR A 916 9.25 41.69 30.11
CA THR A 916 10.32 42.50 29.52
C THR A 916 11.70 42.03 30.02
N ALA A 917 12.72 42.19 29.18
CA ALA A 917 14.12 42.10 29.58
C ALA A 917 14.77 43.48 29.38
N ASN A 918 15.38 44.03 30.43
CA ASN A 918 15.97 45.38 30.42
C ASN A 918 15.03 46.47 29.87
N GLY A 919 13.73 46.36 30.17
CA GLY A 919 12.69 47.31 29.75
C GLY A 919 12.17 47.13 28.32
N SER A 920 12.74 46.23 27.54
CA SER A 920 12.23 45.86 26.21
C SER A 920 11.36 44.61 26.31
N LYS A 921 10.26 44.53 25.54
CA LYS A 921 9.41 43.34 25.49
C LYS A 921 10.25 42.10 25.15
N LEU A 922 10.02 41.02 25.88
CA LEU A 922 10.70 39.75 25.63
C LEU A 922 9.99 39.00 24.51
N GLU A 923 10.75 38.59 23.50
CA GLU A 923 10.27 37.84 22.32
C GLU A 923 10.87 36.41 22.32
N GLU A 924 10.22 35.48 21.62
CA GLU A 924 10.73 34.10 21.44
C GLU A 924 12.09 34.11 20.74
N GLY A 925 13.03 33.30 21.24
CA GLY A 925 14.38 33.19 20.70
C GLY A 925 15.32 34.34 21.07
N ALA A 926 14.90 35.27 21.95
CA ALA A 926 15.74 36.40 22.34
C ALA A 926 17.10 35.94 22.92
N VAL A 927 18.17 36.56 22.44
CA VAL A 927 19.52 36.39 22.99
C VAL A 927 19.78 37.50 23.99
N LEU A 928 19.94 37.13 25.26
CA LEU A 928 20.14 38.06 26.37
C LEU A 928 21.52 37.84 26.99
N GLU A 929 22.11 38.93 27.46
CA GLU A 929 23.26 38.86 28.35
C GLU A 929 22.78 38.51 29.78
N ASP A 930 23.57 37.71 30.49
CA ASP A 930 23.35 37.29 31.88
C ASP A 930 23.25 38.46 32.88
N ASP A 931 23.72 39.66 32.51
CA ASP A 931 23.51 40.88 33.28
C ASP A 931 22.06 41.38 33.25
N ALA A 932 21.17 40.84 32.43
CA ALA A 932 19.80 41.32 32.33
C ALA A 932 18.89 40.85 33.48
N PHE A 933 17.74 41.54 33.62
CA PHE A 933 16.62 41.12 34.46
C PHE A 933 15.40 40.83 33.61
N LEU A 934 14.70 39.75 33.94
CA LEU A 934 13.32 39.53 33.52
C LEU A 934 12.41 40.29 34.45
N SER A 935 11.60 41.20 33.90
CA SER A 935 10.57 41.95 34.62
C SER A 935 9.20 41.48 34.14
N PHE A 936 8.43 40.90 35.05
CA PHE A 936 7.10 40.36 34.81
C PHE A 936 6.03 41.14 35.58
N GLN A 937 4.93 41.42 34.89
CA GLN A 937 3.73 42.04 35.43
C GLN A 937 2.51 41.24 34.98
N ALA A 938 1.71 40.75 35.92
CA ALA A 938 0.38 40.22 35.64
C ALA A 938 -0.67 41.33 35.75
N GLY A 939 -1.62 41.35 34.82
CA GLY A 939 -2.71 42.31 34.72
C GLY A 939 -2.29 43.67 34.16
N ASP A 940 -3.29 44.40 33.66
CA ASP A 940 -3.20 45.78 33.20
C ASP A 940 -3.72 46.79 34.25
N GLY A 941 -4.10 46.30 35.44
CA GLY A 941 -4.73 47.06 36.51
C GLY A 941 -6.25 47.17 36.42
N LYS A 942 -6.89 46.60 35.40
CA LYS A 942 -8.36 46.52 35.26
C LYS A 942 -8.88 45.14 35.60
N THR A 943 -8.16 44.10 35.18
CA THR A 943 -8.55 42.70 35.44
C THR A 943 -8.03 42.25 36.81
N ALA A 944 -8.93 41.75 37.66
CA ALA A 944 -8.55 41.19 38.94
C ALA A 944 -7.82 39.85 38.74
N ILE A 945 -6.58 39.75 39.24
CA ILE A 945 -5.75 38.55 39.12
C ILE A 945 -5.92 37.68 40.36
N ARG A 946 -6.29 36.41 40.17
CA ARG A 946 -6.39 35.40 41.22
C ARG A 946 -5.02 34.81 41.55
N SER A 947 -4.25 34.44 40.53
CA SER A 947 -2.90 33.91 40.69
C SER A 947 -2.02 34.34 39.52
N ALA A 948 -0.72 34.50 39.78
CA ALA A 948 0.27 34.77 38.75
C ALA A 948 1.61 34.20 39.18
N SER A 949 2.29 33.53 38.25
CA SER A 949 3.61 32.99 38.47
C SER A 949 4.48 33.09 37.22
N LEU A 950 5.78 33.09 37.44
CA LEU A 950 6.79 32.97 36.41
C LEU A 950 7.76 31.86 36.82
N ALA A 951 7.91 30.82 36.01
CA ALA A 951 8.92 29.80 36.19
C ALA A 951 10.13 30.06 35.29
N PHE A 952 11.31 30.05 35.87
CA PHE A 952 12.59 30.25 35.18
C PHE A 952 13.65 29.36 35.82
N ASP A 953 14.40 28.64 34.98
CA ASP A 953 15.48 27.73 35.37
C ASP A 953 15.09 26.71 36.46
N GLY A 954 13.97 26.03 36.26
CA GLY A 954 13.48 25.00 37.19
C GLY A 954 12.88 25.53 38.49
N LYS A 955 12.80 26.87 38.66
CA LYS A 955 12.22 27.51 39.83
C LYS A 955 11.01 28.36 39.48
N THR A 956 9.93 28.20 40.25
CA THR A 956 8.71 29.01 40.14
C THR A 956 8.74 30.17 41.12
N TYR A 957 8.37 31.34 40.64
CA TYR A 957 8.25 32.58 41.38
C TYR A 957 6.78 33.03 41.33
N ASP A 958 6.10 33.07 42.47
CA ASP A 958 4.70 33.51 42.55
C ASP A 958 4.62 35.01 42.84
N GLY A 959 3.80 35.73 42.07
CA GLY A 959 3.55 37.15 42.27
C GLY A 959 3.07 37.87 41.02
N THR A 960 2.32 38.96 41.20
CA THR A 960 1.81 39.79 40.10
C THR A 960 2.84 40.79 39.57
N LYS A 961 3.96 40.96 40.27
CA LYS A 961 5.12 41.79 39.90
C LYS A 961 6.39 41.06 40.30
N LEU A 962 7.18 40.62 39.34
CA LEU A 962 8.42 39.86 39.58
C LEU A 962 9.59 40.49 38.82
N SER A 963 10.77 40.42 39.42
CA SER A 963 12.04 40.79 38.80
C SER A 963 13.03 39.68 39.08
N ILE A 964 13.48 38.98 38.04
CA ILE A 964 14.33 37.78 38.13
C ILE A 964 15.66 38.06 37.42
N GLU A 965 16.76 37.83 38.11
CA GLU A 965 18.11 38.03 37.59
C GLU A 965 18.53 36.84 36.70
N LEU A 966 19.17 37.12 35.56
CA LEU A 966 19.66 36.07 34.66
C LEU A 966 21.09 35.59 34.97
N ALA A 967 21.74 36.23 35.93
CA ALA A 967 23.15 35.99 36.26
C ALA A 967 23.39 34.52 36.65
N GLY A 968 24.33 33.86 35.96
CA GLY A 968 24.68 32.45 36.20
C GLY A 968 23.76 31.42 35.52
N HIS A 969 22.78 31.86 34.74
CA HIS A 969 21.81 30.99 34.08
C HIS A 969 22.08 30.86 32.56
N LEU A 970 23.33 30.54 32.17
CA LEU A 970 23.74 30.46 30.76
C LEU A 970 23.06 29.32 29.98
N GLY A 971 22.99 29.49 28.65
CA GLY A 971 22.46 28.52 27.70
C GLY A 971 20.98 28.73 27.36
N ALA A 972 20.37 27.70 26.76
CA ALA A 972 18.96 27.71 26.41
C ALA A 972 18.10 27.70 27.69
N LYS A 973 17.15 28.64 27.80
CA LYS A 973 16.23 28.74 28.94
C LYS A 973 14.80 28.90 28.45
N ALA A 974 13.86 28.46 29.27
CA ALA A 974 12.44 28.69 29.10
C ALA A 974 11.92 29.56 30.25
N VAL A 975 11.13 30.58 29.91
CA VAL A 975 10.38 31.42 30.84
C VAL A 975 8.91 31.04 30.70
N VAL A 976 8.33 30.41 31.72
CA VAL A 976 6.92 30.00 31.70
C VAL A 976 6.11 30.95 32.56
N ILE A 977 5.15 31.63 31.96
CA ILE A 977 4.20 32.53 32.60
C ILE A 977 2.91 31.76 32.81
N ALA A 978 2.33 31.85 33.99
CA ALA A 978 0.97 31.40 34.28
C ALA A 978 0.21 32.52 34.98
N VAL A 979 -0.96 32.89 34.47
CA VAL A 979 -1.84 33.90 35.07
C VAL A 979 -3.26 33.36 35.08
N GLU A 980 -3.94 33.47 36.21
CA GLU A 980 -5.38 33.20 36.36
C GLU A 980 -6.06 34.47 36.84
N ASP A 981 -7.14 34.89 36.17
CA ASP A 981 -7.96 36.00 36.65
C ASP A 981 -9.00 35.54 37.71
N ALA A 982 -9.73 36.49 38.27
CA ALA A 982 -10.77 36.23 39.26
C ALA A 982 -11.96 35.45 38.70
N ALA A 983 -12.21 35.52 37.39
CA ALA A 983 -13.24 34.77 36.68
C ALA A 983 -12.84 33.31 36.42
N GLY A 984 -11.56 32.96 36.67
CA GLY A 984 -11.01 31.63 36.46
C GLY A 984 -10.45 31.41 35.06
N ASN A 985 -10.39 32.46 34.22
CA ASN A 985 -9.72 32.37 32.92
C ASN A 985 -8.22 32.26 33.15
N LYS A 986 -7.58 31.34 32.42
CA LYS A 986 -6.16 31.03 32.58
C LYS A 986 -5.41 31.38 31.31
N LEU A 987 -4.23 31.94 31.47
CA LEU A 987 -3.23 32.13 30.42
C LEU A 987 -1.94 31.43 30.86
N GLN A 988 -1.39 30.63 29.95
CA GLN A 988 -0.05 30.09 30.09
C GLN A 988 0.75 30.40 28.83
N LYS A 989 1.96 30.94 29.00
CA LYS A 989 2.86 31.25 27.88
C LYS A 989 4.28 30.82 28.23
N THR A 990 4.91 30.06 27.34
CA THR A 990 6.35 29.79 27.42
C THR A 990 7.06 30.70 26.43
N VAL A 991 8.15 31.33 26.87
CA VAL A 991 9.08 32.09 26.02
C VAL A 991 10.47 31.47 26.12
N ARG A 992 11.03 30.97 25.01
CA ARG A 992 12.39 30.42 24.99
C ARG A 992 13.39 31.53 24.70
N ILE A 993 14.51 31.53 25.43
CA ILE A 993 15.58 32.52 25.33
C ILE A 993 16.95 31.85 25.35
N GLN A 994 17.96 32.54 24.85
CA GLN A 994 19.36 32.16 25.00
C GLN A 994 20.06 33.16 25.91
N VAL A 995 20.59 32.68 27.04
CA VAL A 995 21.36 33.50 27.96
C VAL A 995 22.85 33.29 27.69
N LYS A 996 23.55 34.37 27.37
CA LYS A 996 24.99 34.37 27.08
C LYS A 996 25.72 35.28 28.07
N THR A 997 27.04 35.16 28.07
CA THR A 997 27.92 36.02 28.84
C THR A 997 28.94 36.68 27.92
N SER A 998 29.45 37.84 28.35
CA SER A 998 30.48 38.62 27.68
C SER A 998 31.35 39.34 28.71
N THR A 999 32.55 39.80 28.31
CA THR A 999 33.39 40.64 29.19
C THR A 999 32.65 41.92 29.64
N GLY A 1000 31.73 42.40 28.80
CA GLY A 1000 30.85 43.54 29.04
C GLY A 1000 29.78 43.23 30.08
N SER A 1001 29.07 42.10 29.94
CA SER A 1001 28.05 41.67 30.90
C SER A 1001 28.67 41.38 32.27
N MET A 1002 29.79 40.64 32.30
CA MET A 1002 30.56 40.37 33.51
C MET A 1002 31.05 41.66 34.19
N SER A 1003 31.44 42.69 33.43
CA SER A 1003 31.84 43.98 34.01
C SER A 1003 30.68 44.64 34.77
N LYS A 1004 29.48 44.61 34.20
CA LYS A 1004 28.28 45.13 34.87
C LYS A 1004 27.89 44.29 36.07
N LEU A 1005 28.05 42.96 36.02
CA LEU A 1005 27.84 42.08 37.17
C LEU A 1005 28.83 42.40 38.30
N VAL A 1006 30.12 42.60 38.00
CA VAL A 1006 31.12 43.04 38.98
C VAL A 1006 30.75 44.39 39.60
N ASP A 1007 30.30 45.35 38.80
CA ASP A 1007 29.83 46.66 39.31
C ASP A 1007 28.56 46.52 40.18
N ARG A 1008 27.63 45.65 39.80
CA ARG A 1008 26.43 45.33 40.57
C ARG A 1008 26.78 44.71 41.92
N TYR A 1009 27.60 43.66 41.92
CA TYR A 1009 28.04 43.00 43.15
C TYR A 1009 28.89 43.91 44.03
N LYS A 1010 29.62 44.85 43.44
CA LYS A 1010 30.29 45.93 44.18
C LYS A 1010 29.27 46.87 44.85
N ALA A 1011 28.21 47.24 44.14
CA ALA A 1011 27.17 48.11 44.68
C ALA A 1011 26.35 47.43 45.80
N SER A 1012 26.07 46.13 45.69
CA SER A 1012 25.37 45.33 46.72
C SER A 1012 26.27 44.90 47.88
N GLY A 1013 27.59 45.14 47.80
CA GLY A 1013 28.57 44.74 48.80
C GLY A 1013 28.87 43.24 48.81
N GLU A 1014 28.56 42.53 47.72
CA GLU A 1014 28.90 41.13 47.50
C GLU A 1014 30.34 40.94 46.99
N VAL A 1015 30.89 41.98 46.35
CA VAL A 1015 32.31 42.08 45.97
C VAL A 1015 32.90 43.34 46.61
N GLY A 1016 33.99 43.19 47.35
CA GLY A 1016 34.72 44.29 47.97
C GLY A 1016 35.28 45.25 46.92
N LYS A 1017 35.30 46.56 47.23
CA LYS A 1017 35.71 47.62 46.28
C LYS A 1017 37.08 47.39 45.62
N SER A 1018 38.04 46.88 46.39
CA SER A 1018 39.40 46.58 45.88
C SER A 1018 39.38 45.39 44.91
N LEU A 1019 38.66 44.31 45.26
CA LEU A 1019 38.55 43.13 44.41
C LEU A 1019 37.79 43.45 43.12
N ALA A 1020 36.67 44.17 43.20
CA ALA A 1020 35.91 44.60 42.02
C ALA A 1020 36.80 45.38 41.03
N SER A 1021 37.66 46.27 41.53
CA SER A 1021 38.58 47.05 40.67
C SER A 1021 39.61 46.16 39.96
N GLN A 1022 40.08 45.09 40.61
CA GLN A 1022 40.99 44.11 40.01
C GLN A 1022 40.27 43.26 38.96
N LEU A 1023 39.09 42.75 39.29
CA LEU A 1023 38.25 41.97 38.39
C LEU A 1023 37.88 42.77 37.13
N SER A 1024 37.44 44.02 37.28
CA SER A 1024 37.16 44.92 36.14
C SER A 1024 38.40 45.21 35.30
N ALA A 1025 39.61 45.26 35.90
CA ALA A 1025 40.84 45.44 35.14
C ALA A 1025 41.17 44.20 34.29
N SER A 1026 41.00 43.00 34.85
CA SER A 1026 41.18 41.74 34.13
C SER A 1026 40.20 41.62 32.96
N LEU A 1027 38.91 41.95 33.16
CA LEU A 1027 37.90 41.96 32.11
C LEU A 1027 38.22 42.95 30.98
N LYS A 1028 38.66 44.17 31.33
CA LYS A 1028 39.11 45.17 30.33
C LYS A 1028 40.33 44.71 29.54
N GLN A 1029 41.28 44.05 30.19
CA GLN A 1029 42.46 43.50 29.49
C GLN A 1029 42.07 42.33 28.60
N ALA A 1030 41.18 41.45 29.05
CA ALA A 1030 40.64 40.36 28.24
C ALA A 1030 39.98 40.91 26.97
N GLN A 1031 39.08 41.89 27.11
CA GLN A 1031 38.43 42.53 25.96
C GLN A 1031 39.44 43.22 25.03
N HIS A 1032 40.40 43.96 25.59
CA HIS A 1032 41.45 44.61 24.80
C HIS A 1032 42.28 43.63 23.95
N HIS A 1033 42.53 42.43 24.48
CA HIS A 1033 43.23 41.37 23.75
C HIS A 1033 42.34 40.73 22.68
N LEU A 1034 41.04 40.54 22.95
CA LEU A 1034 40.08 40.08 21.94
C LEU A 1034 39.95 41.06 20.77
N ASP A 1035 39.85 42.35 21.05
CA ASP A 1035 39.76 43.41 20.03
C ASP A 1035 40.99 43.44 19.11
N LYS A 1036 42.12 42.91 19.58
CA LYS A 1036 43.38 42.77 18.82
C LYS A 1036 43.55 41.40 18.17
N GLY A 1037 42.58 40.50 18.28
CA GLY A 1037 42.65 39.13 17.79
C GLY A 1037 43.59 38.20 18.59
N HIS A 1038 44.04 38.62 19.78
CA HIS A 1038 44.98 37.86 20.61
C HIS A 1038 44.23 36.96 21.62
N ARG A 1039 43.56 35.90 21.12
CA ARG A 1039 42.70 35.01 21.93
C ARG A 1039 43.43 34.37 23.12
N ASP A 1040 44.63 33.83 22.94
CA ASP A 1040 45.40 33.21 24.04
C ASP A 1040 45.68 34.19 25.19
N GLN A 1041 45.93 35.45 24.86
CA GLN A 1041 46.15 36.49 25.87
C GLN A 1041 44.84 36.86 26.57
N ALA A 1042 43.71 36.87 25.87
CA ALA A 1042 42.40 37.08 26.48
C ALA A 1042 42.04 35.94 27.45
N ILE A 1043 42.27 34.67 27.04
CA ILE A 1043 42.09 33.49 27.90
C ILE A 1043 42.95 33.62 29.16
N LYS A 1044 44.22 34.01 29.02
CA LYS A 1044 45.13 34.22 30.17
C LYS A 1044 44.59 35.27 31.16
N GLN A 1045 44.02 36.36 30.67
CA GLN A 1045 43.41 37.39 31.52
C GLN A 1045 42.17 36.87 32.25
N MET A 1046 41.37 36.00 31.62
CA MET A 1046 40.23 35.35 32.29
C MET A 1046 40.66 34.28 33.30
N GLN A 1047 41.73 33.55 33.04
CA GLN A 1047 42.35 32.67 34.05
C GLN A 1047 42.87 33.47 35.24
N ASP A 1048 43.45 34.65 35.02
CA ASP A 1048 43.89 35.55 36.08
C ASP A 1048 42.70 36.16 36.84
N PHE A 1049 41.58 36.45 36.16
CA PHE A 1049 40.31 36.81 36.79
C PHE A 1049 39.81 35.71 37.74
N MET A 1050 39.79 34.44 37.30
CA MET A 1050 39.41 33.30 38.16
C MET A 1050 40.36 33.14 39.37
N LYS A 1051 41.68 33.28 39.16
CA LYS A 1051 42.65 33.27 40.28
C LYS A 1051 42.39 34.37 41.30
N GLN A 1052 41.91 35.55 40.86
CA GLN A 1052 41.53 36.64 41.76
C GLN A 1052 40.28 36.29 42.57
N LEU A 1053 39.28 35.64 41.95
CA LEU A 1053 38.10 35.12 42.65
C LEU A 1053 38.47 34.06 43.70
N ASP A 1054 39.43 33.19 43.40
CA ASP A 1054 39.86 32.12 44.31
C ASP A 1054 40.68 32.61 45.51
N LYS A 1055 41.46 33.68 45.33
CA LYS A 1055 42.27 34.29 46.39
C LYS A 1055 41.49 35.28 47.26
N ALA A 1056 40.25 35.59 46.92
CA ALA A 1056 39.42 36.51 47.66
C ALA A 1056 39.17 36.02 49.10
N LYS A 1057 39.29 36.92 50.09
CA LYS A 1057 38.94 36.61 51.48
C LYS A 1057 37.42 36.52 51.62
N SER A 1058 36.93 35.70 52.56
CA SER A 1058 35.48 35.44 52.75
C SER A 1058 34.61 36.69 53.01
N GLY A 1059 35.20 37.80 53.47
CA GLY A 1059 34.51 39.08 53.63
C GLY A 1059 34.53 40.00 52.41
N ASP A 1060 35.37 39.71 51.41
CA ASP A 1060 35.56 40.53 50.19
C ASP A 1060 34.84 39.93 48.96
N LEU A 1061 34.37 38.68 49.03
CA LEU A 1061 33.61 38.03 47.97
C LEU A 1061 32.61 37.04 48.57
N LYS A 1062 31.32 37.25 48.34
CA LYS A 1062 30.29 36.30 48.77
C LYS A 1062 30.20 35.12 47.81
N ALA A 1063 29.85 33.96 48.36
CA ALA A 1063 29.79 32.70 47.61
C ALA A 1063 28.87 32.72 46.37
N PRO A 1064 27.66 33.33 46.40
CA PRO A 1064 26.79 33.40 45.22
C PRO A 1064 27.43 34.17 44.05
N ALA A 1065 27.95 35.37 44.32
CA ALA A 1065 28.66 36.18 43.31
C ALA A 1065 29.90 35.47 42.76
N LYS A 1066 30.64 34.72 43.60
CA LYS A 1066 31.78 33.91 43.15
C LYS A 1066 31.35 32.83 42.16
N ALA A 1067 30.27 32.12 42.44
CA ALA A 1067 29.80 31.01 41.62
C ALA A 1067 29.41 31.49 40.21
N VAL A 1068 28.62 32.56 40.12
CA VAL A 1068 28.21 33.18 38.85
C VAL A 1068 29.45 33.60 38.04
N LEU A 1069 30.33 34.41 38.63
CA LEU A 1069 31.48 34.95 37.91
C LEU A 1069 32.48 33.86 37.46
N ASN A 1070 32.56 32.72 38.16
CA ASN A 1070 33.35 31.57 37.74
C ASN A 1070 32.73 30.86 36.53
N VAL A 1071 31.42 30.57 36.57
CA VAL A 1071 30.69 29.93 35.47
C VAL A 1071 30.82 30.76 34.18
N ASP A 1072 30.66 32.08 34.30
CA ASP A 1072 30.77 33.00 33.17
C ASP A 1072 32.20 33.03 32.61
N ALA A 1073 33.22 33.06 33.48
CA ALA A 1073 34.61 33.03 33.07
C ALA A 1073 34.99 31.74 32.34
N GLU A 1074 34.52 30.59 32.84
CA GLU A 1074 34.73 29.28 32.22
C GLU A 1074 34.05 29.20 30.85
N ALA A 1075 32.81 29.69 30.74
CA ALA A 1075 32.08 29.72 29.48
C ALA A 1075 32.78 30.59 28.42
N LEU A 1076 33.33 31.76 28.81
CA LEU A 1076 34.11 32.60 27.91
C LEU A 1076 35.40 31.92 27.44
N ILE A 1077 36.14 31.27 28.36
CA ILE A 1077 37.37 30.55 28.01
C ILE A 1077 37.06 29.44 27.00
N ALA A 1078 36.08 28.57 27.31
CA ALA A 1078 35.68 27.48 26.43
C ALA A 1078 35.17 27.97 25.06
N GLY A 1079 34.52 29.14 25.03
CA GLY A 1079 34.06 29.79 23.80
C GLY A 1079 35.19 30.37 22.94
N TRP A 1080 36.34 30.74 23.53
CA TRP A 1080 37.49 31.30 22.80
C TRP A 1080 38.52 30.24 22.39
N GLU A 1081 38.46 29.05 23.00
CA GLU A 1081 39.28 27.87 22.65
C GLU A 1081 38.77 27.13 21.40
N LYS A 1082 37.51 27.35 21.02
CA LYS A 1082 36.92 26.92 19.73
C LYS A 1082 37.26 27.89 18.61
#